data_AF-A0A672KWN7-F1
#
_entry.id   AF-A0A672KWN7-F1
#
_cell.length_a   1.000
_cell.length_b   1.000
_cell.length_c   1.000
_cell.angle_alpha   90.00
_cell.angle_beta   90.00
_cell.angle_gamma   90.00
#
_symmetry.space_group_name_H-M   'P 1'
#
loop_
_entity.id
_entity.type
_entity.pdbx_description
1 polymer ?
#
loop_
_entity_poly.entity_id
_entity_poly.type
_entity_poly.pdbx_seq_one_letter_code
_entity_poly.pdbx_strand_id
1 'polypeptide(L)'
;LSLSLKEMAAVAAFLQSGAPRPYPAHYMDTAIQTYRDVCKNMLLAERCCLLSAEILKSQVKFSDAATLLIKMTSEDSDLRSALLLEQAAHCFINMRSPMVRKFAFHMILAGHRFSKAGQRHALRCYSQALQVYKGKGWTLAEDHINFTIGRQSFTLRQPENAVAAFRHILINDSKQSAGQQAAFLREYLYVYKSMSQLSGDGSLPQLPLPCLHSSQTRVFFGHERRLAEGEKQAATHVSLEQEFDRDLSQLWRELEERVVSVANRGTVPITFQPSQCCLNSQTDNLRYPLAVVEEPIIVEVVFRNPLKVPLALSALSLLWKFTLKGFSDPQGGATGETVSNEKEVRLLIVSRLFVPEETKVARLKLLPHKTGELHVLGVVYNLGTGEVGNSEGSLAEDLVCVRGQQNLEIQGPRLNMTKEEKTSVGYGPDRRLDPIITPPMPLLEVFFINFPTGLLSGEIRKAWVEFVNVSAVPLTGLRVGSTHPEFFTFGSATSDLTPVTPTAAEHCSAYKTVAMPPSVATVSLVSPAVFGVTSSDQLVVTEIPLSRGVLGPGEALQIPLWLRGPDQEGVHEINFLFYYESTEKTAKLSHRVLRHTAFICTSRSLSVRATASRSNTLHGRERETEEQQEAEEKNGSMLVFVDVENINTSEASVREFHIVQVSSSSRQWRLHKCINPVGDEDSKLASRERGKLCFKATRCRTEEGGASSPHTCTQTLMYSMYFHSIGGMSSLTPQSGTDDGGTSIVKKCSEVELDIIVLWKAYVVEDNKQLILEGQLHVALQTIGKESCSLSQKEETQEMVLLKFKPDVPPPVSKPSLEQLSHLIKTCLHYPESYDHPFPQKSLCTVPVTLTLSNCSLAQVDVIVDLRHKTTSPESLEVHGSFSWLGQTQYKLQLQGQEVYRLFLKACFFQAGVYNLGTPRVFAKLAQTSAMCETSQQSAMPALIIINSI
;
A
#
# COMPACT_ATOMS: atom_id res chain seq x y z
N LEU A 1 -3.56 80.45 -57.79
CA LEU A 1 -4.03 80.44 -56.38
C LEU A 1 -5.52 80.79 -56.36
N SER A 2 -6.41 79.89 -56.76
CA SER A 2 -7.86 80.11 -56.65
C SER A 2 -8.42 79.13 -55.63
N LEU A 3 -8.48 79.58 -54.38
CA LEU A 3 -9.32 78.93 -53.37
C LEU A 3 -10.78 78.98 -53.87
N SER A 4 -11.53 77.89 -53.73
CA SER A 4 -12.95 77.90 -54.03
C SER A 4 -13.65 78.90 -53.11
N LEU A 5 -14.60 79.66 -53.65
CA LEU A 5 -15.34 80.66 -52.88
C LEU A 5 -16.01 80.05 -51.64
N LYS A 6 -16.40 78.77 -51.72
CA LYS A 6 -16.97 77.99 -50.62
C LYS A 6 -15.95 77.66 -49.52
N GLU A 7 -14.71 77.30 -49.89
CA GLU A 7 -13.61 77.08 -48.92
C GLU A 7 -13.26 78.38 -48.19
N MET A 8 -13.10 79.49 -48.92
CA MET A 8 -12.80 80.79 -48.32
C MET A 8 -13.91 81.25 -47.37
N ALA A 9 -15.17 81.13 -47.79
CA ALA A 9 -16.32 81.49 -46.96
C ALA A 9 -16.38 80.66 -45.66
N ALA A 10 -16.13 79.35 -45.73
CA ALA A 10 -16.16 78.48 -44.56
C ALA A 10 -15.03 78.79 -43.56
N VAL A 11 -13.81 79.03 -44.04
CA VAL A 11 -12.65 79.37 -43.19
C VAL A 11 -12.78 80.77 -42.60
N ALA A 12 -13.23 81.75 -43.40
CA ALA A 12 -13.45 83.12 -42.91
C ALA A 12 -14.52 83.16 -41.81
N ALA A 13 -15.61 82.40 -41.98
CA ALA A 13 -16.66 82.28 -40.96
C ALA A 13 -16.15 81.64 -39.66
N PHE A 14 -15.17 80.75 -39.72
CA PHE A 14 -14.54 80.16 -38.53
C PHE A 14 -13.59 81.12 -37.81
N LEU A 15 -12.77 81.87 -38.56
CA LEU A 15 -11.78 82.80 -37.99
C LEU A 15 -12.42 84.06 -37.40
N GLN A 16 -13.66 84.39 -37.78
CA GLN A 16 -14.39 85.52 -37.25
C GLN A 16 -14.84 85.24 -35.79
N SER A 17 -14.02 85.68 -34.84
CA SER A 17 -14.31 85.59 -33.41
C SER A 17 -15.62 86.31 -33.07
N GLY A 18 -16.63 85.57 -32.58
CA GLY A 18 -17.95 86.10 -32.20
C GLY A 18 -19.01 86.08 -33.31
N ALA A 19 -18.78 85.40 -34.44
CA ALA A 19 -19.77 85.30 -35.52
C ALA A 19 -21.08 84.59 -35.09
N PRO A 20 -22.26 85.09 -35.50
CA PRO A 20 -23.56 84.50 -35.14
C PRO A 20 -23.89 83.19 -35.87
N ARG A 21 -23.12 82.83 -36.91
CA ARG A 21 -23.35 81.62 -37.71
C ARG A 21 -22.27 80.57 -37.41
N PRO A 22 -22.66 79.31 -37.11
CA PRO A 22 -21.70 78.23 -36.91
C PRO A 22 -20.93 77.94 -38.20
N TYR A 23 -19.72 77.37 -38.05
CA TYR A 23 -18.90 76.90 -39.17
C TYR A 23 -19.73 76.09 -40.18
N PRO A 24 -19.84 76.52 -41.45
CA PRO A 24 -20.68 75.87 -42.44
C PRO A 24 -19.97 74.66 -43.06
N ALA A 25 -19.98 73.52 -42.36
CA ALA A 25 -19.30 72.29 -42.79
C ALA A 25 -19.65 71.86 -44.24
N HIS A 26 -20.92 72.00 -44.64
CA HIS A 26 -21.40 71.68 -46.00
C HIS A 26 -20.71 72.49 -47.12
N TYR A 27 -20.25 73.72 -46.86
CA TYR A 27 -19.47 74.49 -47.84
C TYR A 27 -18.10 73.85 -48.07
N MET A 28 -17.48 73.36 -47.00
CA MET A 28 -16.21 72.66 -47.06
C MET A 28 -16.36 71.29 -47.73
N ASP A 29 -17.41 70.53 -47.42
CA ASP A 29 -17.71 69.26 -48.10
C ASP A 29 -17.88 69.45 -49.60
N THR A 30 -18.62 70.50 -50.01
CA THR A 30 -18.80 70.80 -51.43
C THR A 30 -17.50 71.23 -52.09
N ALA A 31 -16.65 71.99 -51.40
CA ALA A 31 -15.33 72.38 -51.90
C ALA A 31 -14.43 71.14 -52.10
N ILE A 32 -14.40 70.23 -51.13
CA ILE A 32 -13.65 68.96 -51.21
C ILE A 32 -14.12 68.12 -52.40
N GLN A 33 -15.44 67.95 -52.57
CA GLN A 33 -16.01 67.23 -53.72
C GLN A 33 -15.68 67.90 -55.05
N THR A 34 -15.75 69.24 -55.12
CA THR A 34 -15.42 69.97 -56.35
C THR A 34 -13.95 69.76 -56.72
N TYR A 35 -13.03 69.86 -55.77
CA TYR A 35 -11.61 69.62 -56.03
C TYR A 35 -11.32 68.17 -56.44
N ARG A 36 -11.98 67.20 -55.79
CA ARG A 36 -11.81 65.78 -56.06
C ARG A 36 -12.39 65.36 -57.40
N ASP A 37 -13.66 65.63 -57.63
CA ASP A 37 -14.43 65.03 -58.71
C ASP A 37 -14.44 65.91 -59.97
N VAL A 38 -14.54 67.25 -59.81
CA VAL A 38 -14.61 68.20 -60.93
C VAL A 38 -13.21 68.63 -61.37
N CYS A 39 -12.39 69.13 -60.44
CA CYS A 39 -11.06 69.62 -60.76
C CYS A 39 -10.02 68.50 -60.90
N LYS A 40 -10.33 67.28 -60.44
CA LYS A 40 -9.42 66.12 -60.40
C LYS A 40 -8.07 66.44 -59.73
N ASN A 41 -8.06 67.39 -58.79
CA ASN A 41 -6.86 67.83 -58.09
C ASN A 41 -6.92 67.36 -56.63
N MET A 42 -6.35 66.19 -56.42
CA MET A 42 -6.37 65.51 -55.12
C MET A 42 -5.60 66.27 -54.03
N LEU A 43 -4.51 66.97 -54.37
CA LEU A 43 -3.72 67.76 -53.41
C LEU A 43 -4.54 68.91 -52.81
N LEU A 44 -5.35 69.60 -53.64
CA LEU A 44 -6.25 70.65 -53.16
C LEU A 44 -7.40 70.08 -52.33
N ALA A 45 -7.95 68.93 -52.74
CA ALA A 45 -8.99 68.25 -51.97
C ALA A 45 -8.48 67.79 -50.59
N GLU A 46 -7.25 67.27 -50.51
CA GLU A 46 -6.58 66.88 -49.25
C GLU A 46 -6.36 68.06 -48.33
N ARG A 47 -5.75 69.14 -48.85
CA ARG A 47 -5.51 70.35 -48.07
C ARG A 47 -6.82 70.88 -47.48
N CYS A 48 -7.86 70.93 -48.30
CA CYS A 48 -9.20 71.38 -47.88
C CYS A 48 -9.77 70.43 -46.80
N CYS A 49 -9.61 69.11 -46.96
CA CYS A 49 -10.04 68.11 -45.98
C CYS A 49 -9.29 68.22 -44.64
N LEU A 50 -7.97 68.31 -44.64
CA LEU A 50 -7.16 68.45 -43.43
C LEU A 50 -7.50 69.74 -42.68
N LEU A 51 -7.67 70.85 -43.39
CA LEU A 51 -8.09 72.12 -42.81
C LEU A 51 -9.48 72.01 -42.16
N SER A 52 -10.43 71.38 -42.85
CA SER A 52 -11.77 71.12 -42.31
C SER A 52 -11.73 70.22 -41.08
N ALA A 53 -10.91 69.16 -41.11
CA ALA A 53 -10.77 68.22 -40.01
C ALA A 53 -10.21 68.90 -38.74
N GLU A 54 -9.21 69.77 -38.86
CA GLU A 54 -8.67 70.53 -37.72
C GLU A 54 -9.69 71.54 -37.16
N ILE A 55 -10.45 72.21 -38.02
CA ILE A 55 -11.56 73.08 -37.58
C ILE A 55 -12.59 72.27 -36.78
N LEU A 56 -13.01 71.10 -37.29
CA LEU A 56 -13.96 70.23 -36.61
C LEU A 56 -13.40 69.69 -35.27
N LYS A 57 -12.12 69.32 -35.22
CA LYS A 57 -11.43 68.91 -33.97
C LYS A 57 -11.42 70.04 -32.93
N SER A 58 -11.16 71.29 -33.35
CA SER A 58 -11.20 72.45 -32.44
C SER A 58 -12.59 72.70 -31.84
N GLN A 59 -13.65 72.29 -32.54
CA GLN A 59 -15.04 72.33 -32.08
C GLN A 59 -15.48 71.06 -31.33
N VAL A 60 -14.56 70.15 -31.00
CA VAL A 60 -14.83 68.86 -30.32
C VAL A 60 -15.71 67.91 -31.16
N LYS A 61 -15.87 68.17 -32.47
CA LYS A 61 -16.64 67.34 -33.42
C LYS A 61 -15.78 66.24 -34.05
N PHE A 62 -15.22 65.39 -33.19
CA PHE A 62 -14.30 64.33 -33.62
C PHE A 62 -14.94 63.26 -34.54
N SER A 63 -16.26 63.02 -34.44
CA SER A 63 -16.97 62.05 -35.32
C SER A 63 -16.98 62.49 -36.78
N ASP A 64 -17.24 63.77 -36.98
CA ASP A 64 -17.39 64.36 -38.30
C ASP A 64 -16.01 64.49 -38.95
N ALA A 65 -15.00 64.89 -38.17
CA ALA A 65 -13.61 64.91 -38.58
C ALA A 65 -13.11 63.51 -39.00
N ALA A 66 -13.37 62.46 -38.21
CA ALA A 66 -12.99 61.09 -38.56
C ALA A 66 -13.65 60.62 -39.87
N THR A 67 -14.95 60.89 -40.01
CA THR A 67 -15.73 60.52 -41.20
C THR A 67 -15.19 61.20 -42.46
N LEU A 68 -14.82 62.48 -42.36
CA LEU A 68 -14.24 63.24 -43.46
C LEU A 68 -12.88 62.67 -43.90
N LEU A 69 -12.00 62.36 -42.94
CA LEU A 69 -10.68 61.79 -43.20
C LEU A 69 -10.78 60.41 -43.86
N ILE A 70 -11.68 59.54 -43.38
CA ILE A 70 -11.90 58.20 -43.94
C ILE A 70 -12.41 58.29 -45.39
N LYS A 71 -13.34 59.21 -45.69
CA LYS A 71 -13.87 59.42 -47.06
C LYS A 71 -12.81 59.82 -48.08
N MET A 72 -11.71 60.41 -47.63
CA MET A 72 -10.60 60.86 -48.48
C MET A 72 -9.51 59.80 -48.71
N THR A 73 -9.70 58.58 -48.19
CA THR A 73 -8.83 57.43 -48.48
C THR A 73 -9.11 56.86 -49.87
N SER A 74 -8.05 56.49 -50.60
CA SER A 74 -8.13 55.82 -51.91
C SER A 74 -6.99 54.81 -52.08
N GLU A 75 -7.06 54.00 -53.14
CA GLU A 75 -6.01 53.02 -53.46
C GLU A 75 -4.83 53.62 -54.26
N ASP A 76 -4.99 54.85 -54.76
CA ASP A 76 -3.98 55.52 -55.60
C ASP A 76 -2.70 55.89 -54.84
N SER A 77 -2.81 56.07 -53.51
CA SER A 77 -1.69 56.40 -52.64
C SER A 77 -1.85 55.75 -51.28
N ASP A 78 -1.14 54.64 -51.07
CA ASP A 78 -1.14 53.91 -49.81
C ASP A 78 -0.64 54.77 -48.64
N LEU A 79 0.42 55.57 -48.83
CA LEU A 79 0.99 56.42 -47.78
C LEU A 79 0.00 57.49 -47.30
N ARG A 80 -0.65 58.17 -48.25
CA ARG A 80 -1.64 59.19 -47.94
C ARG A 80 -2.83 58.57 -47.19
N SER A 81 -3.37 57.48 -47.70
CA SER A 81 -4.49 56.78 -47.07
C SER A 81 -4.14 56.30 -45.66
N ALA A 82 -2.90 55.84 -45.43
CA ALA A 82 -2.42 55.45 -44.11
C ALA A 82 -2.42 56.63 -43.12
N LEU A 83 -1.90 57.80 -43.52
CA LEU A 83 -1.89 59.01 -42.69
C LEU A 83 -3.31 59.46 -42.32
N LEU A 84 -4.23 59.48 -43.29
CA LEU A 84 -5.62 59.87 -43.06
C LEU A 84 -6.33 58.89 -42.10
N LEU A 85 -6.09 57.58 -42.25
CA LEU A 85 -6.65 56.55 -41.37
C LEU A 85 -6.09 56.64 -39.94
N GLU A 86 -4.80 56.90 -39.79
CA GLU A 86 -4.18 57.12 -38.46
C GLU A 86 -4.79 58.34 -37.78
N GLN A 87 -4.92 59.47 -38.50
CA GLN A 87 -5.55 60.67 -37.95
C GLN A 87 -7.03 60.45 -37.61
N ALA A 88 -7.75 59.68 -38.44
CA ALA A 88 -9.13 59.29 -38.14
C ALA A 88 -9.21 58.39 -36.88
N ALA A 89 -8.25 57.48 -36.70
CA ALA A 89 -8.14 56.68 -35.48
C ALA A 89 -8.00 57.58 -34.25
N HIS A 90 -7.09 58.55 -34.28
CA HIS A 90 -6.90 59.49 -33.17
C HIS A 90 -8.15 60.36 -32.89
N CYS A 91 -8.98 60.65 -33.89
CA CYS A 91 -10.28 61.25 -33.62
C CYS A 91 -11.18 60.33 -32.76
N PHE A 92 -11.21 59.01 -33.01
CA PHE A 92 -12.03 58.08 -32.22
C PHE A 92 -11.62 57.96 -30.76
N ILE A 93 -10.32 58.08 -30.44
CA ILE A 93 -9.86 58.03 -29.05
C ILE A 93 -10.12 59.34 -28.30
N ASN A 94 -10.11 60.47 -28.99
CA ASN A 94 -10.34 61.81 -28.42
C ASN A 94 -11.82 62.21 -28.31
N MET A 95 -12.75 61.34 -28.72
CA MET A 95 -14.18 61.56 -28.51
C MET A 95 -14.54 61.64 -27.03
N ARG A 96 -15.62 62.36 -26.70
CA ARG A 96 -16.15 62.46 -25.32
C ARG A 96 -16.40 61.08 -24.68
N SER A 97 -16.80 60.10 -25.49
CA SER A 97 -16.77 58.67 -25.13
C SER A 97 -15.76 57.97 -26.05
N PRO A 98 -14.56 57.61 -25.55
CA PRO A 98 -13.50 57.04 -26.37
C PRO A 98 -13.93 55.73 -27.06
N MET A 99 -13.92 55.72 -28.39
CA MET A 99 -14.28 54.54 -29.19
C MET A 99 -13.05 53.67 -29.47
N VAL A 100 -12.45 53.08 -28.42
CA VAL A 100 -11.19 52.32 -28.46
C VAL A 100 -11.15 51.19 -29.52
N ARG A 101 -12.28 50.50 -29.78
CA ARG A 101 -12.33 49.47 -30.83
C ARG A 101 -12.28 50.06 -32.24
N LYS A 102 -12.94 51.20 -32.47
CA LYS A 102 -12.85 51.91 -33.76
C LYS A 102 -11.45 52.47 -33.96
N PHE A 103 -10.84 53.01 -32.91
CA PHE A 103 -9.43 53.40 -32.93
C PHE A 103 -8.55 52.23 -33.39
N ALA A 104 -8.60 51.08 -32.69
CA ALA A 104 -7.74 49.94 -33.01
C ALA A 104 -7.96 49.39 -34.43
N PHE A 105 -9.22 49.31 -34.88
CA PHE A 105 -9.55 48.89 -36.24
C PHE A 105 -8.94 49.81 -37.31
N HIS A 106 -9.06 51.13 -37.15
CA HIS A 106 -8.48 52.08 -38.09
C HIS A 106 -6.95 52.15 -38.00
N MET A 107 -6.37 51.91 -36.82
CA MET A 107 -4.92 51.74 -36.68
C MET A 107 -4.39 50.51 -37.42
N ILE A 108 -5.12 49.39 -37.42
CA ILE A 108 -4.77 48.19 -38.20
C ILE A 108 -4.81 48.48 -39.70
N LEU A 109 -5.86 49.17 -40.18
CA LEU A 109 -5.98 49.56 -41.58
C LEU A 109 -4.87 50.53 -42.01
N ALA A 110 -4.56 51.52 -41.16
CA ALA A 110 -3.42 52.42 -41.36
C ALA A 110 -2.10 51.64 -41.43
N GLY A 111 -1.89 50.70 -40.51
CA GLY A 111 -0.71 49.82 -40.47
C GLY A 111 -0.53 49.00 -41.74
N HIS A 112 -1.61 48.43 -42.28
CA HIS A 112 -1.60 47.69 -43.55
C HIS A 112 -1.18 48.58 -44.73
N ARG A 113 -1.75 49.79 -44.83
CA ARG A 113 -1.39 50.76 -45.88
C ARG A 113 0.05 51.28 -45.71
N PHE A 114 0.50 51.55 -44.48
CA PHE A 114 1.91 51.89 -44.22
C PHE A 114 2.86 50.75 -44.63
N SER A 115 2.50 49.49 -44.39
CA SER A 115 3.30 48.34 -44.79
C SER A 115 3.41 48.24 -46.32
N LYS A 116 2.31 48.45 -47.06
CA LYS A 116 2.34 48.48 -48.53
C LYS A 116 3.21 49.61 -49.07
N ALA A 117 3.20 50.76 -48.40
CA ALA A 117 4.06 51.90 -48.71
C ALA A 117 5.53 51.75 -48.25
N GLY A 118 5.92 50.58 -47.69
CA GLY A 118 7.28 50.31 -47.21
C GLY A 118 7.70 51.13 -45.98
N GLN A 119 6.74 51.69 -45.22
CA GLN A 119 7.02 52.58 -44.10
C GLN A 119 7.14 51.83 -42.76
N ARG A 120 8.15 52.20 -41.97
CA ARG A 120 8.40 51.64 -40.63
C ARG A 120 7.28 51.92 -39.62
N HIS A 121 6.46 52.95 -39.90
CA HIS A 121 5.32 53.34 -39.07
C HIS A 121 4.25 52.24 -38.93
N ALA A 122 4.23 51.25 -39.85
CA ALA A 122 3.34 50.10 -39.77
C ALA A 122 3.44 49.38 -38.41
N LEU A 123 4.67 49.11 -37.93
CA LEU A 123 4.90 48.42 -36.67
C LEU A 123 4.31 49.20 -35.48
N ARG A 124 4.44 50.53 -35.48
CA ARG A 124 3.86 51.40 -34.45
C ARG A 124 2.34 51.32 -34.45
N CYS A 125 1.71 51.35 -35.62
CA CYS A 125 0.25 51.27 -35.74
C CYS A 125 -0.30 49.93 -35.21
N TYR A 126 0.32 48.80 -35.59
CA TYR A 126 -0.05 47.49 -35.06
C TYR A 126 0.21 47.36 -33.55
N SER A 127 1.31 47.93 -33.05
CA SER A 127 1.62 47.92 -31.61
C SER A 127 0.58 48.69 -30.79
N GLN A 128 0.13 49.85 -31.29
CA GLN A 128 -0.96 50.61 -30.65
C GLN A 128 -2.30 49.87 -30.70
N ALA A 129 -2.60 49.18 -31.82
CA ALA A 129 -3.79 48.35 -31.92
C ALA A 129 -3.73 47.15 -30.95
N LEU A 130 -2.56 46.51 -30.79
CA LEU A 130 -2.37 45.38 -29.89
C LEU A 130 -2.72 45.73 -28.44
N GLN A 131 -2.42 46.94 -27.97
CA GLN A 131 -2.77 47.39 -26.62
C GLN A 131 -4.29 47.35 -26.35
N VAL A 132 -5.11 47.49 -27.39
CA VAL A 132 -6.57 47.42 -27.26
C VAL A 132 -7.07 46.00 -27.20
N TYR A 133 -6.47 45.06 -27.93
CA TYR A 133 -6.94 43.68 -28.01
C TYR A 133 -6.32 42.75 -26.97
N LYS A 134 -5.04 42.97 -26.60
CA LYS A 134 -4.25 42.12 -25.72
C LYS A 134 -4.99 41.75 -24.42
N GLY A 135 -5.15 40.45 -24.19
CA GLY A 135 -5.71 39.91 -22.96
C GLY A 135 -7.22 40.07 -22.84
N LYS A 136 -7.93 40.43 -23.92
CA LYS A 136 -9.39 40.61 -23.92
C LYS A 136 -10.16 39.47 -24.60
N GLY A 137 -9.48 38.37 -24.93
CA GLY A 137 -10.09 37.15 -25.48
C GLY A 137 -10.40 37.20 -26.99
N TRP A 138 -9.93 38.22 -27.72
CA TRP A 138 -10.10 38.35 -29.17
C TRP A 138 -8.97 37.63 -29.92
N THR A 139 -8.84 36.31 -29.70
CA THR A 139 -7.66 35.53 -30.12
C THR A 139 -7.36 35.64 -31.61
N LEU A 140 -8.37 35.60 -32.50
CA LEU A 140 -8.16 35.73 -33.95
C LEU A 140 -7.56 37.09 -34.35
N ALA A 141 -8.00 38.17 -33.71
CA ALA A 141 -7.46 39.51 -33.96
C ALA A 141 -6.05 39.65 -33.37
N GLU A 142 -5.83 39.13 -32.16
CA GLU A 142 -4.50 39.09 -31.54
C GLU A 142 -3.50 38.30 -32.38
N ASP A 143 -3.89 37.14 -32.92
CA ASP A 143 -3.05 36.30 -33.78
C ASP A 143 -2.66 37.05 -35.05
N HIS A 144 -3.61 37.69 -35.73
CA HIS A 144 -3.33 38.49 -36.92
C HIS A 144 -2.38 39.66 -36.63
N ILE A 145 -2.61 40.38 -35.53
CA ILE A 145 -1.78 41.53 -35.15
C ILE A 145 -0.36 41.05 -34.78
N ASN A 146 -0.22 40.04 -33.93
CA ASN A 146 1.08 39.50 -33.54
C ASN A 146 1.83 38.90 -34.73
N PHE A 147 1.14 38.20 -35.64
CA PHE A 147 1.76 37.66 -36.86
C PHE A 147 2.33 38.78 -37.73
N THR A 148 1.57 39.86 -37.88
CA THR A 148 2.00 41.02 -38.66
C THR A 148 3.15 41.75 -37.96
N ILE A 149 3.08 41.97 -36.65
CA ILE A 149 4.17 42.53 -35.85
C ILE A 149 5.45 41.71 -36.01
N GLY A 150 5.34 40.38 -35.97
CA GLY A 150 6.47 39.46 -36.18
C GLY A 150 7.17 39.68 -37.52
N ARG A 151 6.42 39.66 -38.61
CA ARG A 151 6.95 39.88 -39.97
C ARG A 151 7.55 41.27 -40.16
N GLN A 152 6.88 42.31 -39.65
CA GLN A 152 7.36 43.69 -39.76
C GLN A 152 8.64 43.89 -38.94
N SER A 153 8.68 43.37 -37.71
CA SER A 153 9.85 43.47 -36.83
C SER A 153 11.07 42.78 -37.45
N PHE A 154 10.87 41.60 -38.06
CA PHE A 154 11.94 40.92 -38.79
C PHE A 154 12.45 41.72 -39.99
N THR A 155 11.55 42.30 -40.78
CA THR A 155 11.90 43.18 -41.92
C THR A 155 12.71 44.41 -41.46
N LEU A 156 12.42 44.92 -40.25
CA LEU A 156 13.12 46.05 -39.64
C LEU A 156 14.42 45.66 -38.92
N ARG A 157 14.89 44.40 -39.06
CA ARG A 157 16.07 43.84 -38.38
C ARG A 157 15.98 43.88 -36.86
N GLN A 158 14.78 43.66 -36.32
CA GLN A 158 14.53 43.47 -34.88
C GLN A 158 14.06 42.03 -34.61
N PRO A 159 14.96 41.03 -34.70
CA PRO A 159 14.60 39.62 -34.57
C PRO A 159 14.03 39.26 -33.20
N GLU A 160 14.48 39.89 -32.12
CA GLU A 160 14.02 39.63 -30.74
C GLU A 160 12.53 39.97 -30.59
N ASN A 161 12.11 41.12 -31.12
CA ASN A 161 10.72 41.54 -31.16
C ASN A 161 9.87 40.60 -32.03
N ALA A 162 10.44 40.09 -33.13
CA ALA A 162 9.76 39.14 -34.00
C ALA A 162 9.54 37.79 -33.31
N VAL A 163 10.57 37.24 -32.66
CA VAL A 163 10.50 36.00 -31.89
C VAL A 163 9.49 36.11 -30.76
N ALA A 164 9.47 37.22 -30.02
CA ALA A 164 8.50 37.46 -28.94
C ALA A 164 7.05 37.47 -29.45
N ALA A 165 6.80 38.13 -30.59
CA ALA A 165 5.47 38.19 -31.20
C ALA A 165 5.00 36.81 -31.69
N PHE A 166 5.85 36.05 -32.40
CA PHE A 166 5.50 34.70 -32.84
C PHE A 166 5.34 33.72 -31.67
N ARG A 167 6.20 33.82 -30.64
CA ARG A 167 6.08 33.02 -29.41
C ARG A 167 4.72 33.19 -28.74
N HIS A 168 4.20 34.43 -28.69
CA HIS A 168 2.89 34.70 -28.10
C HIS A 168 1.74 33.99 -28.83
N ILE A 169 1.84 33.82 -30.16
CA ILE A 169 0.83 33.13 -30.98
C ILE A 169 0.87 31.61 -30.73
N LEU A 170 2.07 31.06 -30.54
CA LEU A 170 2.27 29.61 -30.37
C LEU A 170 1.91 29.11 -28.96
N ILE A 171 2.05 29.95 -27.93
CA ILE A 171 1.74 29.58 -26.54
C ILE A 171 0.24 29.66 -26.22
N ASN A 172 -0.46 30.63 -26.82
CA ASN A 172 -1.89 30.82 -26.57
C ASN A 172 -2.72 29.87 -27.43
N ASP A 173 -3.92 29.49 -26.94
CA ASP A 173 -4.87 28.65 -27.67
C ASP A 173 -5.43 29.39 -28.91
N SER A 174 -4.65 29.39 -30.00
CA SER A 174 -5.03 29.97 -31.28
C SER A 174 -6.21 29.20 -31.88
N LYS A 175 -7.26 29.93 -32.28
CA LYS A 175 -8.44 29.36 -32.93
C LYS A 175 -8.32 29.31 -34.46
N GLN A 176 -7.14 29.63 -35.00
CA GLN A 176 -6.89 29.67 -36.44
C GLN A 176 -6.95 28.26 -37.08
N SER A 177 -6.97 28.23 -38.42
CA SER A 177 -6.90 26.99 -39.19
C SER A 177 -5.51 26.34 -39.09
N ALA A 178 -5.43 25.02 -39.32
CA ALA A 178 -4.16 24.30 -39.29
C ALA A 178 -3.12 24.88 -40.27
N GLY A 179 -3.55 25.27 -41.49
CA GLY A 179 -2.64 25.90 -42.45
C GLY A 179 -2.06 27.24 -41.96
N GLN A 180 -2.85 28.03 -41.25
CA GLN A 180 -2.39 29.29 -40.68
C GLN A 180 -1.45 29.06 -39.48
N GLN A 181 -1.74 28.08 -38.62
CA GLN A 181 -0.85 27.67 -37.52
C GLN A 181 0.47 27.10 -38.04
N ALA A 182 0.46 26.34 -39.13
CA ALA A 182 1.68 25.88 -39.83
C ALA A 182 2.52 27.07 -40.32
N ALA A 183 1.89 28.11 -40.86
CA ALA A 183 2.59 29.32 -41.26
C ALA A 183 3.23 30.04 -40.06
N PHE A 184 2.54 30.12 -38.91
CA PHE A 184 3.09 30.70 -37.69
C PHE A 184 4.35 29.95 -37.20
N LEU A 185 4.30 28.62 -37.18
CA LEU A 185 5.42 27.78 -36.77
C LEU A 185 6.61 27.90 -37.73
N ARG A 186 6.37 27.87 -39.05
CA ARG A 186 7.44 28.02 -40.06
C ARG A 186 8.16 29.36 -39.95
N GLU A 187 7.41 30.46 -39.84
CA GLU A 187 7.99 31.80 -39.68
C GLU A 187 8.78 31.91 -38.37
N TYR A 188 8.27 31.37 -37.26
CA TYR A 188 8.98 31.31 -36.00
C TYR A 188 10.33 30.60 -36.12
N LEU A 189 10.33 29.38 -36.68
CA LEU A 189 11.55 28.57 -36.86
C LEU A 189 12.55 29.26 -37.80
N TYR A 190 12.07 29.89 -38.87
CA TYR A 190 12.90 30.62 -39.83
C TYR A 190 13.59 31.84 -39.20
N VAL A 191 12.81 32.70 -38.52
CA VAL A 191 13.36 33.89 -37.84
C VAL A 191 14.36 33.47 -36.78
N TYR A 192 14.06 32.41 -36.03
CA TYR A 192 14.96 31.92 -35.00
C TYR A 192 16.26 31.36 -35.58
N LYS A 193 16.20 30.53 -36.64
CA LYS A 193 17.39 30.01 -37.33
C LYS A 193 18.28 31.16 -37.82
N SER A 194 17.68 32.18 -38.41
CA SER A 194 18.40 33.39 -38.87
C SER A 194 19.08 34.15 -37.72
N MET A 195 18.41 34.28 -36.56
CA MET A 195 18.99 34.90 -35.37
C MET A 195 20.17 34.08 -34.81
N SER A 196 19.99 32.76 -34.67
CA SER A 196 21.01 31.88 -34.09
C SER A 196 22.33 31.87 -34.87
N GLN A 197 22.27 32.06 -36.19
CA GLN A 197 23.46 32.18 -37.05
C GLN A 197 24.21 33.51 -36.85
N LEU A 198 23.53 34.56 -36.39
CA LEU A 198 24.12 35.88 -36.14
C LEU A 198 24.72 36.00 -34.74
N SER A 199 24.16 35.30 -33.75
CA SER A 199 24.45 35.54 -32.34
C SER A 199 25.76 34.91 -31.85
N GLY A 200 26.28 33.82 -32.45
CA GLY A 200 27.55 33.18 -32.09
C GLY A 200 27.69 32.68 -30.63
N ASP A 201 26.76 33.05 -29.76
CA ASP A 201 26.74 32.75 -28.33
C ASP A 201 26.16 31.35 -28.13
N GLY A 202 26.90 30.48 -27.43
CA GLY A 202 26.61 29.05 -27.34
C GLY A 202 25.40 28.68 -26.49
N SER A 203 24.56 29.63 -26.08
CA SER A 203 23.39 29.40 -25.23
C SER A 203 22.18 28.91 -26.05
N LEU A 204 21.54 27.83 -25.62
CA LEU A 204 20.36 27.28 -26.27
C LEU A 204 19.09 28.13 -25.97
N PRO A 205 18.22 28.39 -26.96
CA PRO A 205 16.95 29.09 -26.73
C PRO A 205 15.97 28.35 -25.85
N GLN A 206 15.13 29.09 -25.16
CA GLN A 206 13.89 28.56 -24.59
C GLN A 206 12.82 28.38 -25.68
N LEU A 207 12.52 27.14 -26.07
CA LEU A 207 11.46 26.86 -27.05
C LEU A 207 10.07 26.93 -26.40
N PRO A 208 9.02 27.39 -27.11
CA PRO A 208 7.65 27.43 -26.58
C PRO A 208 6.88 26.11 -26.75
N LEU A 209 7.34 25.24 -27.66
CA LEU A 209 6.63 24.04 -28.08
C LEU A 209 7.55 22.83 -28.13
N PRO A 210 7.08 21.63 -27.72
CA PRO A 210 5.74 21.37 -27.17
C PRO A 210 5.58 21.97 -25.76
N CYS A 211 4.36 22.07 -25.27
CA CYS A 211 4.11 22.53 -23.91
C CYS A 211 4.50 21.42 -22.92
N LEU A 212 5.34 21.75 -21.94
CA LEU A 212 5.70 20.83 -20.86
C LEU A 212 4.69 20.92 -19.73
N HIS A 213 4.17 19.77 -19.31
CA HIS A 213 3.43 19.66 -18.05
C HIS A 213 4.38 19.27 -16.92
N SER A 214 5.23 20.22 -16.51
CA SER A 214 6.33 19.99 -15.54
C SER A 214 5.86 19.38 -14.21
N SER A 215 4.66 19.72 -13.72
CA SER A 215 4.11 19.17 -12.48
C SER A 215 3.85 17.66 -12.53
N GLN A 216 3.51 17.12 -13.72
CA GLN A 216 3.26 15.69 -13.95
C GLN A 216 4.55 14.89 -14.18
N THR A 217 5.71 15.52 -14.13
CA THR A 217 7.01 14.84 -14.30
C THR A 217 7.21 13.79 -13.22
N ARG A 218 7.49 12.54 -13.63
CA ARG A 218 7.82 11.45 -12.71
C ARG A 218 9.31 11.12 -12.82
N VAL A 219 9.93 10.75 -11.71
CA VAL A 219 11.35 10.37 -11.68
C VAL A 219 11.46 8.99 -11.05
N PHE A 220 12.07 8.05 -11.77
CA PHE A 220 12.27 6.69 -11.34
C PHE A 220 13.77 6.39 -11.16
N PHE A 221 14.10 5.81 -10.03
CA PHE A 221 15.43 5.38 -9.63
C PHE A 221 15.47 3.86 -9.55
N GLY A 222 16.33 3.25 -10.34
CA GLY A 222 16.56 1.80 -10.30
C GLY A 222 16.57 1.16 -11.67
N HIS A 223 16.82 -0.14 -11.68
CA HIS A 223 17.05 -0.91 -12.90
C HIS A 223 15.77 -1.43 -13.55
N GLU A 224 15.80 -1.52 -14.89
CA GLU A 224 14.83 -2.33 -15.64
C GLU A 224 15.12 -3.80 -15.32
N ARG A 225 14.09 -4.50 -14.82
CA ARG A 225 14.23 -5.88 -14.36
C ARG A 225 14.42 -6.84 -15.52
N ARG A 226 15.18 -7.91 -15.28
CA ARG A 226 15.24 -9.03 -16.20
C ARG A 226 13.92 -9.78 -16.21
N LEU A 227 13.49 -10.20 -17.40
CA LEU A 227 12.33 -11.07 -17.55
C LEU A 227 12.67 -12.43 -16.94
N ALA A 228 11.71 -13.02 -16.22
CA ALA A 228 11.91 -14.33 -15.65
C ALA A 228 11.98 -15.38 -16.76
N GLU A 229 12.94 -16.30 -16.66
CA GLU A 229 13.15 -17.38 -17.63
C GLU A 229 12.47 -18.67 -17.15
N GLY A 230 11.74 -19.36 -18.05
CA GLY A 230 11.10 -20.64 -17.76
C GLY A 230 9.94 -20.54 -16.75
N GLU A 231 9.90 -21.43 -15.76
CA GLU A 231 8.87 -21.50 -14.71
C GLU A 231 9.08 -20.51 -13.55
N LYS A 232 10.08 -19.62 -13.66
CA LYS A 232 10.41 -18.63 -12.63
C LYS A 232 9.42 -17.47 -12.67
N GLN A 233 9.01 -16.99 -11.50
CA GLN A 233 8.25 -15.75 -11.32
C GLN A 233 9.13 -14.70 -10.63
N ALA A 234 9.43 -13.60 -11.31
CA ALA A 234 10.21 -12.50 -10.71
C ALA A 234 9.38 -11.73 -9.67
N ALA A 235 10.04 -11.27 -8.60
CA ALA A 235 9.44 -10.36 -7.62
C ALA A 235 8.85 -9.11 -8.29
N THR A 236 7.67 -8.65 -7.83
CA THR A 236 6.83 -7.67 -8.55
C THR A 236 7.39 -6.26 -8.58
N HIS A 237 8.05 -5.79 -7.51
CA HIS A 237 8.66 -4.47 -7.32
C HIS A 237 7.84 -3.25 -7.83
N VAL A 238 8.34 -2.04 -7.59
CA VAL A 238 7.82 -0.80 -8.21
C VAL A 238 8.15 -0.80 -9.71
N SER A 239 7.18 -0.45 -10.55
CA SER A 239 7.33 -0.26 -12.00
C SER A 239 6.87 1.14 -12.45
N LEU A 240 7.32 1.59 -13.63
CA LEU A 240 6.90 2.88 -14.22
C LEU A 240 5.44 2.91 -14.70
N GLU A 241 4.85 1.74 -14.91
CA GLU A 241 3.46 1.59 -15.37
C GLU A 241 2.45 1.62 -14.21
N GLN A 242 2.94 1.38 -12.99
CA GLN A 242 2.12 1.42 -11.79
C GLN A 242 1.72 2.86 -11.44
N GLU A 243 0.44 3.06 -11.14
CA GLU A 243 -0.05 4.32 -10.57
C GLU A 243 0.33 4.44 -9.09
N PHE A 244 0.38 5.67 -8.59
CA PHE A 244 0.71 5.90 -7.19
C PHE A 244 -0.50 5.64 -6.30
N ASP A 245 -0.40 4.63 -5.45
CA ASP A 245 -1.38 4.30 -4.43
C ASP A 245 -0.86 4.74 -3.05
N ARG A 246 -1.62 5.61 -2.38
CA ARG A 246 -1.28 6.19 -1.09
C ARG A 246 -1.32 5.14 0.03
N ASP A 247 -2.31 4.26 0.03
CA ASP A 247 -2.53 3.29 1.10
C ASP A 247 -1.47 2.18 1.01
N LEU A 248 -1.20 1.70 -0.21
CA LEU A 248 -0.11 0.76 -0.47
C LEU A 248 1.25 1.38 -0.14
N SER A 249 1.48 2.65 -0.46
CA SER A 249 2.72 3.35 -0.09
C SER A 249 2.90 3.47 1.42
N GLN A 250 1.82 3.61 2.18
CA GLN A 250 1.88 3.63 3.64
C GLN A 250 2.19 2.24 4.19
N LEU A 251 1.56 1.19 3.66
CA LEU A 251 1.84 -0.20 4.04
C LEU A 251 3.33 -0.55 3.86
N TRP A 252 3.91 -0.22 2.70
CA TRP A 252 5.34 -0.49 2.44
C TRP A 252 6.26 0.28 3.38
N ARG A 253 5.90 1.51 3.74
CA ARG A 253 6.64 2.32 4.71
C ARG A 253 6.64 1.67 6.09
N GLU A 254 5.48 1.22 6.55
CA GLU A 254 5.33 0.56 7.86
C GLU A 254 6.09 -0.78 7.91
N LEU A 255 6.05 -1.57 6.84
CA LEU A 255 6.84 -2.80 6.73
C LEU A 255 8.35 -2.52 6.74
N GLU A 256 8.80 -1.52 5.99
CA GLU A 256 10.21 -1.13 5.95
C GLU A 256 10.71 -0.64 7.32
N GLU A 257 9.92 0.18 8.02
CA GLU A 257 10.23 0.66 9.36
C GLU A 257 10.37 -0.49 10.36
N ARG A 258 9.49 -1.50 10.31
CA ARG A 258 9.57 -2.70 11.16
C ARG A 258 10.86 -3.48 10.90
N VAL A 259 11.20 -3.73 9.62
CA VAL A 259 12.42 -4.48 9.27
C VAL A 259 13.69 -3.71 9.67
N VAL A 260 13.70 -2.39 9.50
CA VAL A 260 14.80 -1.52 9.93
C VAL A 260 14.94 -1.50 11.45
N SER A 261 13.84 -1.49 12.19
CA SER A 261 13.86 -1.58 13.66
C SER A 261 14.53 -2.88 14.10
N VAL A 262 14.13 -4.03 13.53
CA VAL A 262 14.73 -5.34 13.84
C VAL A 262 16.21 -5.39 13.47
N ALA A 263 16.59 -4.85 12.30
CA ALA A 263 17.99 -4.75 11.87
C ALA A 263 18.86 -3.94 12.85
N ASN A 264 18.28 -2.93 13.50
CA ASN A 264 18.94 -2.01 14.44
C ASN A 264 18.57 -2.29 15.91
N ARG A 265 18.40 -3.56 16.28
CA ARG A 265 18.18 -4.03 17.67
C ARG A 265 16.96 -3.38 18.36
N GLY A 266 15.88 -3.19 17.61
CA GLY A 266 14.60 -2.67 18.10
C GLY A 266 14.48 -1.14 18.09
N THR A 267 15.38 -0.42 17.41
CA THR A 267 15.32 1.04 17.30
C THR A 267 15.35 1.50 15.85
N VAL A 268 14.51 2.47 15.49
CA VAL A 268 14.55 3.09 14.16
C VAL A 268 15.54 4.26 14.18
N PRO A 269 16.58 4.27 13.33
CA PRO A 269 17.52 5.38 13.27
C PRO A 269 16.83 6.71 12.95
N ILE A 270 17.27 7.82 13.57
CA ILE A 270 16.72 9.17 13.29
C ILE A 270 16.90 9.58 11.81
N THR A 271 17.93 9.03 11.15
CA THR A 271 18.22 9.23 9.74
C THR A 271 17.43 8.31 8.81
N PHE A 272 16.55 7.45 9.33
CA PHE A 272 15.73 6.54 8.53
C PHE A 272 14.87 7.32 7.53
N GLN A 273 14.86 6.82 6.30
CA GLN A 273 14.04 7.33 5.21
C GLN A 273 13.47 6.13 4.46
N PRO A 274 12.14 6.08 4.25
CA PRO A 274 11.53 5.03 3.46
C PRO A 274 12.04 5.06 2.03
N SER A 275 12.32 3.88 1.49
CA SER A 275 12.80 3.71 0.13
C SER A 275 11.70 4.09 -0.87
N GLN A 276 11.96 5.11 -1.68
CA GLN A 276 11.02 5.57 -2.69
C GLN A 276 11.67 5.62 -4.07
N CYS A 277 11.37 4.60 -4.89
CA CYS A 277 11.98 4.45 -6.21
C CYS A 277 11.30 5.27 -7.29
N CYS A 278 10.03 5.66 -7.12
CA CYS A 278 9.28 6.47 -8.09
C CYS A 278 8.72 7.72 -7.38
N LEU A 279 9.15 8.90 -7.82
CA LEU A 279 8.72 10.21 -7.32
C LEU A 279 7.79 10.90 -8.31
N ASN A 280 6.75 11.56 -7.80
CA ASN A 280 5.77 12.31 -8.58
C ASN A 280 5.25 13.51 -7.76
N SER A 281 4.17 14.18 -8.20
CA SER A 281 3.63 15.34 -7.48
C SER A 281 2.92 15.04 -6.15
N GLN A 282 2.64 13.77 -5.87
CA GLN A 282 1.95 13.29 -4.66
C GLN A 282 2.93 12.71 -3.62
N THR A 283 4.19 12.48 -3.98
CA THR A 283 5.24 11.98 -3.08
C THR A 283 5.85 13.10 -2.23
N ASP A 284 6.49 12.72 -1.11
CA ASP A 284 7.21 13.69 -0.27
C ASP A 284 8.56 14.04 -0.91
N ASN A 285 8.58 15.15 -1.65
CA ASN A 285 9.75 15.61 -2.39
C ASN A 285 10.56 16.69 -1.65
N LEU A 286 10.41 16.82 -0.34
CA LEU A 286 11.11 17.85 0.44
C LEU A 286 12.63 17.58 0.56
N ARG A 287 13.04 16.31 0.45
CA ARG A 287 14.43 15.86 0.59
C ARG A 287 15.03 15.49 -0.76
N TYR A 288 16.36 15.54 -0.84
CA TYR A 288 17.09 15.08 -2.01
C TYR A 288 17.00 13.56 -2.13
N PRO A 289 16.51 13.00 -3.25
CA PRO A 289 16.49 11.56 -3.44
C PRO A 289 17.89 10.99 -3.61
N LEU A 290 18.03 9.70 -3.30
CA LEU A 290 19.28 8.97 -3.43
C LEU A 290 19.23 8.10 -4.67
N ALA A 291 20.28 8.15 -5.48
CA ALA A 291 20.50 7.26 -6.61
C ALA A 291 21.86 6.58 -6.44
N VAL A 292 22.05 5.41 -7.03
CA VAL A 292 23.29 4.64 -6.94
C VAL A 292 24.06 4.80 -8.26
N VAL A 293 25.39 4.90 -8.18
CA VAL A 293 26.24 5.00 -9.39
C VAL A 293 26.10 3.75 -10.27
N GLU A 294 26.20 3.91 -11.58
CA GLU A 294 25.94 2.89 -12.61
C GLU A 294 24.49 2.36 -12.64
N GLU A 295 23.55 2.96 -11.91
CA GLU A 295 22.12 2.65 -12.01
C GLU A 295 21.36 3.70 -12.81
N PRO A 296 20.40 3.31 -13.67
CA PRO A 296 19.70 4.28 -14.49
C PRO A 296 18.69 5.11 -13.69
N ILE A 297 18.60 6.38 -14.07
CA ILE A 297 17.59 7.35 -13.62
C ILE A 297 16.69 7.64 -14.81
N ILE A 298 15.40 7.36 -14.69
CA ILE A 298 14.42 7.56 -15.77
C ILE A 298 13.54 8.74 -15.40
N VAL A 299 13.56 9.79 -16.21
CA VAL A 299 12.70 10.97 -16.08
C VAL A 299 11.58 10.87 -17.11
N GLU A 300 10.35 10.79 -16.65
CA GLU A 300 9.15 10.85 -17.48
C GLU A 300 8.64 12.28 -17.56
N VAL A 301 8.69 12.83 -18.77
CA VAL A 301 8.22 14.19 -19.05
C VAL A 301 6.98 14.10 -19.94
N VAL A 302 5.93 14.83 -19.56
CA VAL A 302 4.67 14.90 -20.30
C VAL A 302 4.71 16.11 -21.24
N PHE A 303 4.61 15.83 -22.54
CA PHE A 303 4.60 16.81 -23.62
C PHE A 303 3.20 16.92 -24.21
N ARG A 304 2.71 18.14 -24.41
CA ARG A 304 1.46 18.42 -25.11
C ARG A 304 1.74 19.25 -26.35
N ASN A 305 1.26 18.80 -27.50
CA ASN A 305 1.17 19.62 -28.70
C ASN A 305 -0.14 20.44 -28.63
N PRO A 306 -0.10 21.78 -28.45
CA PRO A 306 -1.32 22.60 -28.48
C PRO A 306 -1.80 22.93 -29.89
N LEU A 307 -1.01 22.64 -30.93
CA LEU A 307 -1.32 23.03 -32.30
C LEU A 307 -2.13 21.95 -33.03
N LYS A 308 -2.89 22.40 -34.02
CA LYS A 308 -3.60 21.55 -35.00
C LYS A 308 -2.67 21.01 -36.10
N VAL A 309 -1.35 21.20 -35.93
CA VAL A 309 -0.32 20.73 -36.86
C VAL A 309 0.65 19.81 -36.14
N PRO A 310 1.16 18.77 -36.81
CA PRO A 310 2.14 17.86 -36.21
C PRO A 310 3.47 18.57 -35.94
N LEU A 311 4.11 18.21 -34.82
CA LEU A 311 5.45 18.66 -34.46
C LEU A 311 6.45 17.51 -34.62
N ALA A 312 7.59 17.78 -35.24
CA ALA A 312 8.70 16.83 -35.33
C ALA A 312 9.76 17.18 -34.28
N LEU A 313 9.98 16.29 -33.33
CA LEU A 313 11.08 16.39 -32.36
C LEU A 313 12.18 15.41 -32.74
N SER A 314 13.42 15.85 -32.76
CA SER A 314 14.59 14.98 -32.86
C SER A 314 15.61 15.34 -31.78
N ALA A 315 16.56 14.43 -31.52
CA ALA A 315 17.64 14.66 -30.55
C ALA A 315 17.16 14.99 -29.11
N LEU A 316 16.01 14.45 -28.69
CA LEU A 316 15.45 14.70 -27.36
C LEU A 316 16.36 14.10 -26.27
N SER A 317 16.80 14.93 -25.34
CA SER A 317 17.70 14.58 -24.24
C SER A 317 17.41 15.43 -23.00
N LEU A 318 17.86 14.98 -21.82
CA LEU A 318 17.76 15.76 -20.58
C LEU A 318 18.89 16.78 -20.48
N LEU A 319 18.59 17.98 -20.00
CA LEU A 319 19.55 19.00 -19.60
C LEU A 319 19.88 18.80 -18.12
N TRP A 320 21.17 18.67 -17.77
CA TRP A 320 21.57 18.42 -16.40
C TRP A 320 22.91 19.07 -16.04
N LYS A 321 23.07 19.32 -14.74
CA LYS A 321 24.29 19.81 -14.10
C LYS A 321 24.72 18.83 -13.02
N PHE A 322 25.99 18.45 -13.03
CA PHE A 322 26.54 17.46 -12.12
C PHE A 322 27.72 18.04 -11.34
N THR A 323 27.66 17.95 -10.01
CA THR A 323 28.72 18.42 -9.12
C THR A 323 29.39 17.21 -8.48
N LEU A 324 30.68 17.02 -8.74
CA LEU A 324 31.46 15.94 -8.13
C LEU A 324 31.55 16.14 -6.61
N LYS A 325 31.20 15.11 -5.84
CA LYS A 325 31.45 15.06 -4.39
C LYS A 325 32.10 13.72 -4.03
N GLY A 326 33.25 13.80 -3.38
CA GLY A 326 33.89 12.64 -2.74
C GLY A 326 33.15 12.32 -1.44
N PHE A 327 32.74 11.05 -1.29
CA PHE A 327 32.02 10.59 -0.09
C PHE A 327 32.97 10.10 1.02
N SER A 328 34.28 10.25 0.83
CA SER A 328 35.36 9.74 1.67
C SER A 328 35.93 10.74 2.69
N ASP A 329 35.59 12.04 2.62
CA ASP A 329 36.10 13.06 3.57
C ASP A 329 34.98 13.65 4.46
N PRO A 330 35.08 13.58 5.80
CA PRO A 330 34.10 14.14 6.74
C PRO A 330 34.12 15.68 6.85
N GLN A 331 35.08 16.36 6.21
CA GLN A 331 35.20 17.82 6.24
C GLN A 331 34.76 18.39 4.88
N GLY A 332 33.55 18.95 4.84
CA GLY A 332 32.91 19.52 3.66
C GLY A 332 33.62 20.78 3.13
N GLY A 333 34.72 20.60 2.42
CA GLY A 333 35.51 21.69 1.85
C GLY A 333 36.28 21.28 0.61
N ALA A 334 35.58 20.94 -0.49
CA ALA A 334 36.17 20.98 -1.82
C ALA A 334 35.09 21.38 -2.83
N THR A 335 35.25 22.54 -3.45
CA THR A 335 34.50 22.97 -4.63
C THR A 335 34.77 21.99 -5.76
N GLY A 336 33.95 20.95 -5.85
CA GLY A 336 34.02 19.97 -6.94
C GLY A 336 33.79 20.66 -8.29
N GLU A 337 34.56 20.24 -9.30
CA GLU A 337 34.33 20.66 -10.68
C GLU A 337 32.87 20.35 -11.06
N THR A 338 32.18 21.36 -11.55
CA THR A 338 30.81 21.20 -12.01
C THR A 338 30.80 20.97 -13.51
N VAL A 339 30.28 19.82 -13.94
CA VAL A 339 30.12 19.47 -15.35
C VAL A 339 28.66 19.67 -15.74
N SER A 340 28.42 20.32 -16.87
CA SER A 340 27.08 20.47 -17.47
C SER A 340 27.11 19.89 -18.87
N ASN A 341 26.03 19.24 -19.28
CA ASN A 341 25.92 18.69 -20.63
C ASN A 341 25.49 19.71 -21.68
N GLU A 342 25.42 21.00 -21.34
CA GLU A 342 25.09 22.09 -22.26
C GLU A 342 25.93 22.09 -23.55
N LYS A 343 27.19 21.64 -23.47
CA LYS A 343 28.16 21.66 -24.58
C LYS A 343 28.41 20.30 -25.25
N GLU A 344 28.19 19.19 -24.55
CA GLU A 344 28.47 17.81 -25.01
C GLU A 344 27.27 16.88 -24.83
N VAL A 345 26.13 17.23 -25.44
CA VAL A 345 24.98 16.31 -25.48
C VAL A 345 25.30 15.17 -26.45
N ARG A 346 25.69 14.00 -25.91
CA ARG A 346 25.67 12.74 -26.69
C ARG A 346 24.23 12.44 -27.09
N LEU A 347 23.97 12.54 -28.39
CA LEU A 347 22.65 12.39 -28.99
C LEU A 347 22.13 10.96 -28.83
N LEU A 348 21.04 10.79 -28.07
CA LEU A 348 20.11 9.70 -28.33
C LEU A 348 19.16 10.19 -29.44
N ILE A 349 19.34 9.71 -30.67
CA ILE A 349 18.47 10.09 -31.79
C ILE A 349 17.17 9.30 -31.65
N VAL A 350 16.21 9.86 -30.91
CA VAL A 350 14.81 9.42 -30.99
C VAL A 350 14.03 10.52 -31.69
N SER A 351 13.79 10.33 -32.98
CA SER A 351 12.86 11.17 -33.73
C SER A 351 11.44 10.80 -33.29
N ARG A 352 10.71 11.75 -32.67
CA ARG A 352 9.31 11.59 -32.27
C ARG A 352 8.44 12.56 -33.04
N LEU A 353 7.45 12.01 -33.73
CA LEU A 353 6.37 12.80 -34.32
C LEU A 353 5.25 12.94 -33.29
N PHE A 354 4.90 14.18 -32.98
CA PHE A 354 3.73 14.54 -32.19
C PHE A 354 2.60 14.89 -33.15
N VAL A 355 1.50 14.17 -33.07
CA VAL A 355 0.29 14.39 -33.86
C VAL A 355 -0.40 15.68 -33.36
N PRO A 356 -1.25 16.35 -34.17
CA PRO A 356 -2.05 17.48 -33.70
C PRO A 356 -2.77 17.22 -32.37
N GLU A 357 -2.72 18.20 -31.46
CA GLU A 357 -3.43 18.20 -30.16
C GLU A 357 -3.09 17.03 -29.22
N GLU A 358 -2.03 16.27 -29.51
CA GLU A 358 -1.64 15.07 -28.79
C GLU A 358 -0.91 15.39 -27.47
N THR A 359 -1.20 14.61 -26.43
CA THR A 359 -0.42 14.57 -25.19
C THR A 359 0.29 13.22 -25.09
N LYS A 360 1.61 13.24 -24.94
CA LYS A 360 2.46 12.04 -24.92
C LYS A 360 3.51 12.13 -23.82
N VAL A 361 3.83 10.98 -23.24
CA VAL A 361 4.91 10.83 -22.25
C VAL A 361 6.20 10.43 -22.96
N ALA A 362 7.31 11.08 -22.64
CA ALA A 362 8.65 10.63 -23.03
C ALA A 362 9.44 10.18 -21.81
N ARG A 363 10.00 8.97 -21.87
CA ARG A 363 10.93 8.40 -20.90
C ARG A 363 12.36 8.71 -21.32
N LEU A 364 13.10 9.46 -20.52
CA LEU A 364 14.48 9.85 -20.78
C LEU A 364 15.39 9.24 -19.71
N LYS A 365 16.40 8.48 -20.14
CA LYS A 365 17.29 7.70 -19.26
C LYS A 365 18.63 8.41 -19.09
N LEU A 366 19.09 8.54 -17.84
CA LEU A 366 20.43 8.98 -17.46
C LEU A 366 21.16 7.84 -16.75
N LEU A 367 22.47 7.71 -16.99
CA LEU A 367 23.33 6.75 -16.31
C LEU A 367 24.50 7.50 -15.65
N PRO A 368 24.51 7.67 -14.32
CA PRO A 368 25.57 8.36 -13.61
C PRO A 368 26.78 7.43 -13.42
N HIS A 369 27.97 7.87 -13.84
CA HIS A 369 29.20 7.07 -13.74
C HIS A 369 30.13 7.50 -12.59
N LYS A 370 29.77 8.58 -11.89
CA LYS A 370 30.54 9.14 -10.77
C LYS A 370 29.59 9.54 -9.63
N THR A 371 30.10 9.53 -8.41
CA THR A 371 29.37 9.95 -7.21
C THR A 371 29.34 11.48 -7.11
N GLY A 372 28.22 12.06 -6.67
CA GLY A 372 28.05 13.51 -6.64
C GLY A 372 26.60 13.96 -6.51
N GLU A 373 26.33 15.22 -6.86
CA GLU A 373 24.98 15.79 -6.88
C GLU A 373 24.57 16.09 -8.32
N LEU A 374 23.50 15.45 -8.78
CA LEU A 374 22.93 15.65 -10.10
C LEU A 374 21.71 16.56 -9.98
N HIS A 375 21.60 17.54 -10.87
CA HIS A 375 20.48 18.47 -10.97
C HIS A 375 19.94 18.38 -12.39
N VAL A 376 18.71 17.91 -12.56
CA VAL A 376 18.04 17.86 -13.85
C VAL A 376 17.30 19.18 -14.07
N LEU A 377 17.77 19.96 -15.03
CA LEU A 377 17.30 21.33 -15.27
C LEU A 377 16.12 21.38 -16.25
N GLY A 378 16.08 20.45 -17.22
CA GLY A 378 15.16 20.56 -18.33
C GLY A 378 15.34 19.50 -19.41
N VAL A 379 14.85 19.81 -20.61
CA VAL A 379 15.02 18.99 -21.82
C VAL A 379 15.60 19.83 -22.95
N VAL A 380 16.40 19.20 -23.80
CA VAL A 380 16.95 19.77 -25.04
C VAL A 380 16.47 18.93 -26.21
N TYR A 381 16.02 19.58 -27.27
CA TYR A 381 15.57 18.92 -28.50
C TYR A 381 15.65 19.84 -29.71
N ASN A 382 15.56 19.25 -30.90
CA ASN A 382 15.37 19.95 -32.16
C ASN A 382 13.87 19.97 -32.50
N LEU A 383 13.31 21.16 -32.67
CA LEU A 383 11.93 21.36 -33.11
C LEU A 383 11.88 21.63 -34.62
N GLY A 384 11.07 20.85 -35.33
CA GLY A 384 10.79 21.04 -36.76
C GLY A 384 9.30 20.90 -37.07
N THR A 385 8.94 21.22 -38.31
CA THR A 385 7.58 21.04 -38.83
C THR A 385 7.35 19.59 -39.27
N GLY A 386 6.26 18.97 -38.83
CA GLY A 386 5.90 17.61 -39.23
C GLY A 386 5.18 17.55 -40.58
N GLU A 387 5.80 17.92 -41.70
CA GLU A 387 5.16 17.72 -43.00
C GLU A 387 5.22 16.23 -43.39
N VAL A 388 4.06 15.56 -43.39
CA VAL A 388 3.87 14.24 -44.01
C VAL A 388 3.80 14.44 -45.52
N GLY A 389 4.96 14.58 -46.15
CA GLY A 389 5.07 14.49 -47.60
C GLY A 389 5.06 13.03 -48.03
N ASN A 390 4.02 12.60 -48.77
CA ASN A 390 3.97 11.32 -49.49
C ASN A 390 4.97 11.32 -50.66
N SER A 391 6.25 11.49 -50.39
CA SER A 391 7.30 11.43 -51.40
C SER A 391 8.46 10.63 -50.85
N GLU A 392 8.37 9.31 -51.03
CA GLU A 392 9.52 8.44 -50.99
C GLU A 392 10.55 8.96 -52.00
N GLY A 393 11.71 9.40 -51.51
CA GLY A 393 12.88 9.71 -52.33
C GLY A 393 13.17 11.19 -52.52
N SER A 394 14.18 11.66 -51.77
CA SER A 394 14.91 12.93 -51.90
C SER A 394 14.17 14.20 -51.47
N LEU A 395 14.58 14.73 -50.30
CA LEU A 395 14.71 16.15 -49.89
C LEU A 395 14.76 16.25 -48.34
N ALA A 396 15.59 15.41 -47.70
CA ALA A 396 15.73 15.41 -46.23
C ALA A 396 16.60 16.57 -45.69
N GLU A 397 17.16 17.43 -46.55
CA GLU A 397 18.10 18.49 -46.15
C GLU A 397 17.46 19.88 -45.91
N ASP A 398 16.19 20.09 -46.28
CA ASP A 398 15.58 21.44 -46.27
C ASP A 398 14.57 21.71 -45.14
N LEU A 399 14.32 20.74 -44.25
CA LEU A 399 13.45 20.99 -43.10
C LEU A 399 14.17 21.89 -42.07
N VAL A 400 13.66 23.12 -41.91
CA VAL A 400 14.14 24.08 -40.92
C VAL A 400 13.85 23.55 -39.52
N CYS A 401 14.86 22.95 -38.88
CA CYS A 401 14.82 22.58 -37.47
C CYS A 401 15.61 23.57 -36.62
N VAL A 402 15.10 23.86 -35.44
CA VAL A 402 15.75 24.71 -34.44
C VAL A 402 16.06 23.91 -33.20
N ARG A 403 17.33 23.93 -32.78
CA ARG A 403 17.74 23.34 -31.50
C ARG A 403 17.46 24.30 -30.36
N GLY A 404 16.85 23.79 -29.29
CA GLY A 404 16.61 24.56 -28.10
C GLY A 404 16.33 23.71 -26.87
N GLN A 405 16.04 24.40 -25.78
CA GLN A 405 15.82 23.83 -24.47
C GLN A 405 14.49 24.30 -23.88
N GLN A 406 14.00 23.56 -22.89
CA GLN A 406 12.90 23.97 -22.02
C GLN A 406 13.21 23.53 -20.60
N ASN A 407 13.06 24.44 -19.64
CA ASN A 407 13.30 24.16 -18.24
C ASN A 407 12.13 23.38 -17.62
N LEU A 408 12.45 22.43 -16.73
CA LEU A 408 11.48 21.70 -15.92
C LEU A 408 11.32 22.43 -14.57
N GLU A 409 10.49 23.47 -14.58
CA GLU A 409 10.16 24.20 -13.36
C GLU A 409 9.07 23.46 -12.59
N ILE A 410 9.48 22.68 -11.59
CA ILE A 410 8.58 21.96 -10.70
C ILE A 410 8.31 22.80 -9.45
N GLN A 411 7.04 23.03 -9.16
CA GLN A 411 6.59 23.69 -7.92
C GLN A 411 6.12 22.62 -6.93
N GLY A 412 6.54 22.74 -5.67
CA GLY A 412 6.08 21.86 -4.60
C GLY A 412 4.65 22.21 -4.13
N PRO A 413 4.16 21.52 -3.09
CA PRO A 413 2.81 21.74 -2.58
C PRO A 413 2.64 23.15 -2.03
N ARG A 414 1.42 23.70 -2.14
CA ARG A 414 1.08 25.00 -1.58
C ARG A 414 1.15 24.96 -0.05
N LEU A 415 1.91 25.87 0.52
CA LEU A 415 2.02 26.04 1.97
C LEU A 415 0.76 26.73 2.49
N ASN A 416 0.15 26.17 3.54
CA ASN A 416 -1.09 26.67 4.14
C ASN A 416 -1.07 26.59 5.69
N MET A 417 0.09 26.46 6.33
CA MET A 417 0.17 26.21 7.77
C MET A 417 0.18 27.51 8.57
N THR A 418 1.02 28.48 8.18
CA THR A 418 1.12 29.77 8.87
C THR A 418 0.07 30.77 8.37
N LYS A 419 -0.20 31.83 9.16
CA LYS A 419 -1.17 32.87 8.77
C LYS A 419 -0.67 33.67 7.56
N GLU A 420 0.65 33.82 7.47
CA GLU A 420 1.39 34.42 6.38
C GLU A 420 1.28 33.56 5.11
N GLU A 421 1.42 32.23 5.21
CA GLU A 421 1.21 31.28 4.10
C GLU A 421 -0.26 31.17 3.65
N LYS A 422 -1.22 31.41 4.53
CA LYS A 422 -2.64 31.46 4.15
C LYS A 422 -2.99 32.76 3.41
N THR A 423 -2.29 33.85 3.71
CA THR A 423 -2.54 35.18 3.14
C THR A 423 -1.66 35.51 1.93
N SER A 424 -0.55 34.80 1.74
CA SER A 424 0.35 34.89 0.58
C SER A 424 0.48 33.54 -0.13
N VAL A 425 0.66 33.52 -1.45
CA VAL A 425 0.81 32.25 -2.19
C VAL A 425 2.26 31.79 -2.10
N GLY A 426 2.55 30.92 -1.11
CA GLY A 426 3.84 30.26 -0.95
C GLY A 426 3.79 28.79 -1.35
N TYR A 427 4.87 28.29 -1.96
CA TYR A 427 5.03 26.87 -2.33
C TYR A 427 6.24 26.28 -1.61
N GLY A 428 6.14 25.02 -1.20
CA GLY A 428 7.26 24.25 -0.65
C GLY A 428 8.27 23.86 -1.74
N PRO A 429 9.48 23.43 -1.35
CA PRO A 429 10.46 22.90 -2.29
C PRO A 429 10.03 21.53 -2.84
N ASP A 430 10.36 21.24 -4.10
CA ASP A 430 10.25 19.92 -4.70
C ASP A 430 11.59 19.54 -5.31
N ARG A 431 12.26 18.54 -4.72
CA ARG A 431 13.64 18.14 -5.04
C ARG A 431 13.71 16.85 -5.84
N ARG A 432 12.61 16.41 -6.46
CA ARG A 432 12.57 15.14 -7.20
C ARG A 432 13.56 15.06 -8.37
N LEU A 433 13.98 16.22 -8.89
CA LEU A 433 14.94 16.37 -10.00
C LEU A 433 16.40 16.57 -9.54
N ASP A 434 16.66 16.54 -8.23
CA ASP A 434 17.98 16.81 -7.65
C ASP A 434 18.57 15.58 -6.91
N PRO A 435 18.79 14.42 -7.57
CA PRO A 435 19.29 13.24 -6.89
C PRO A 435 20.77 13.35 -6.48
N ILE A 436 21.08 12.79 -5.31
CA ILE A 436 22.44 12.58 -4.81
C ILE A 436 22.89 11.19 -5.25
N ILE A 437 23.92 11.14 -6.08
CA ILE A 437 24.53 9.89 -6.55
C ILE A 437 25.48 9.37 -5.48
N THR A 438 25.10 8.24 -4.89
CA THR A 438 25.81 7.49 -3.84
C THR A 438 26.78 6.47 -4.44
N PRO A 439 27.76 5.97 -3.66
CA PRO A 439 28.65 4.89 -4.07
C PRO A 439 27.90 3.60 -4.49
N PRO A 440 28.58 2.64 -5.13
CA PRO A 440 27.98 1.38 -5.54
C PRO A 440 27.30 0.65 -4.37
N MET A 441 26.10 0.12 -4.60
CA MET A 441 25.32 -0.63 -3.61
C MET A 441 24.93 -2.00 -4.15
N PRO A 442 24.71 -3.01 -3.29
CA PRO A 442 24.20 -4.30 -3.71
C PRO A 442 22.85 -4.16 -4.41
N LEU A 443 22.50 -5.06 -5.31
CA LEU A 443 21.21 -5.08 -6.01
C LEU A 443 20.70 -6.52 -6.04
N LEU A 444 19.53 -6.73 -5.44
CA LEU A 444 18.93 -8.04 -5.29
C LEU A 444 17.81 -8.24 -6.32
N GLU A 445 17.87 -9.34 -7.07
CA GLU A 445 16.73 -9.91 -7.80
C GLU A 445 16.25 -11.17 -7.08
N VAL A 446 14.93 -11.39 -7.01
CA VAL A 446 14.33 -12.55 -6.37
C VAL A 446 13.37 -13.24 -7.35
N PHE A 447 13.51 -14.56 -7.46
CA PHE A 447 12.68 -15.40 -8.32
C PHE A 447 12.01 -16.48 -7.48
N PHE A 448 10.69 -16.63 -7.63
CA PHE A 448 9.89 -17.69 -7.03
C PHE A 448 9.71 -18.81 -8.05
N ILE A 449 9.85 -20.05 -7.62
CA ILE A 449 9.75 -21.25 -8.46
C ILE A 449 8.69 -22.15 -7.84
N ASN A 450 7.71 -22.56 -8.64
CA ASN A 450 6.56 -23.35 -8.19
C ASN A 450 5.78 -22.69 -7.04
N PHE A 451 5.60 -21.36 -7.10
CA PHE A 451 4.77 -20.66 -6.12
C PHE A 451 3.28 -21.03 -6.34
N PRO A 452 2.59 -21.59 -5.34
CA PRO A 452 1.20 -22.00 -5.49
C PRO A 452 0.25 -20.81 -5.52
N THR A 453 -0.68 -20.83 -6.46
CA THR A 453 -1.79 -19.87 -6.55
C THR A 453 -3.04 -20.33 -5.77
N GLY A 454 -3.15 -21.63 -5.51
CA GLY A 454 -4.25 -22.24 -4.78
C GLY A 454 -3.78 -23.26 -3.73
N LEU A 455 -4.31 -23.17 -2.51
CA LEU A 455 -4.03 -24.08 -1.39
C LEU A 455 -5.33 -24.46 -0.67
N LEU A 456 -5.35 -25.64 -0.06
CA LEU A 456 -6.36 -25.98 0.93
C LEU A 456 -6.06 -25.28 2.27
N SER A 457 -7.09 -24.98 3.07
CA SER A 457 -6.91 -24.39 4.41
C SER A 457 -6.01 -25.30 5.27
N GLY A 458 -4.94 -24.75 5.82
CA GLY A 458 -3.92 -25.50 6.57
C GLY A 458 -2.98 -26.39 5.74
N GLU A 459 -3.07 -26.40 4.41
CA GLU A 459 -2.15 -27.16 3.55
C GLU A 459 -0.72 -26.64 3.66
N ILE A 460 0.29 -27.52 3.61
CA ILE A 460 1.69 -27.12 3.51
C ILE A 460 2.24 -27.50 2.15
N ARG A 461 2.78 -26.51 1.43
CA ARG A 461 3.39 -26.72 0.12
C ARG A 461 4.78 -26.12 0.03
N LYS A 462 5.69 -26.88 -0.58
CA LYS A 462 7.06 -26.45 -0.85
C LYS A 462 7.13 -25.66 -2.16
N ALA A 463 7.68 -24.46 -2.09
CA ALA A 463 8.15 -23.67 -3.21
C ALA A 463 9.67 -23.43 -3.05
N TRP A 464 10.30 -22.83 -4.05
CA TRP A 464 11.69 -22.39 -3.96
C TRP A 464 11.81 -20.91 -4.25
N VAL A 465 12.74 -20.26 -3.56
CA VAL A 465 13.09 -18.86 -3.79
C VAL A 465 14.56 -18.78 -4.12
N GLU A 466 14.87 -18.14 -5.24
CA GLU A 466 16.23 -17.88 -5.70
C GLU A 466 16.53 -16.39 -5.53
N PHE A 467 17.56 -16.10 -4.73
CA PHE A 467 18.07 -14.76 -4.46
C PHE A 467 19.34 -14.55 -5.28
N VAL A 468 19.37 -13.56 -6.16
CA VAL A 468 20.51 -13.29 -7.05
C VAL A 468 21.03 -11.89 -6.79
N ASN A 469 22.31 -11.76 -6.43
CA ASN A 469 22.96 -10.45 -6.37
C ASN A 469 23.50 -10.09 -7.76
N VAL A 470 22.94 -9.04 -8.37
CA VAL A 470 23.24 -8.66 -9.76
C VAL A 470 24.16 -7.46 -9.85
N SER A 471 24.60 -6.95 -8.70
CA SER A 471 25.51 -5.82 -8.60
C SER A 471 26.98 -6.25 -8.63
N ALA A 472 27.87 -5.26 -8.62
CA ALA A 472 29.31 -5.45 -8.44
C ALA A 472 29.75 -5.52 -6.96
N VAL A 473 28.84 -5.36 -5.99
CA VAL A 473 29.15 -5.24 -4.55
C VAL A 473 28.50 -6.39 -3.77
N PRO A 474 29.17 -6.98 -2.77
CA PRO A 474 28.57 -8.01 -1.92
C PRO A 474 27.40 -7.49 -1.08
N LEU A 475 26.41 -8.37 -0.88
CA LEU A 475 25.19 -8.13 -0.11
C LEU A 475 25.28 -8.84 1.26
N THR A 476 24.83 -8.18 2.33
CA THR A 476 24.74 -8.76 3.69
C THR A 476 23.40 -8.40 4.36
N GLY A 477 23.11 -9.03 5.50
CA GLY A 477 21.95 -8.70 6.34
C GLY A 477 20.59 -8.93 5.66
N LEU A 478 20.48 -9.95 4.81
CA LEU A 478 19.27 -10.25 4.07
C LEU A 478 18.13 -10.69 5.01
N ARG A 479 17.06 -9.90 5.05
CA ARG A 479 15.87 -10.14 5.88
C ARG A 479 14.61 -9.98 5.05
N VAL A 480 13.52 -10.57 5.49
CA VAL A 480 12.21 -10.44 4.86
C VAL A 480 11.16 -10.08 5.89
N GLY A 481 10.48 -8.96 5.67
CA GLY A 481 9.26 -8.59 6.39
C GLY A 481 8.04 -8.98 5.57
N SER A 482 6.95 -9.42 6.22
CA SER A 482 5.69 -9.69 5.54
C SER A 482 4.47 -9.20 6.32
N THR A 483 3.37 -8.98 5.60
CA THR A 483 2.04 -8.74 6.20
C THR A 483 1.49 -9.98 6.90
N HIS A 484 1.85 -11.17 6.41
CA HIS A 484 1.37 -12.46 6.91
C HIS A 484 2.52 -13.46 7.11
N PRO A 485 3.40 -13.21 8.09
CA PRO A 485 4.49 -14.14 8.43
C PRO A 485 3.99 -15.54 8.84
N GLU A 486 2.74 -15.67 9.29
CA GLU A 486 2.09 -16.93 9.64
C GLU A 486 1.87 -17.90 8.47
N PHE A 487 1.98 -17.41 7.23
CA PHE A 487 1.73 -18.21 6.03
C PHE A 487 3.00 -18.83 5.44
N PHE A 488 4.19 -18.52 5.94
CA PHE A 488 5.41 -19.11 5.37
C PHE A 488 6.57 -19.24 6.34
N THR A 489 7.50 -20.12 6.00
CA THR A 489 8.80 -20.23 6.67
C THR A 489 9.89 -20.65 5.68
N PHE A 490 11.11 -20.17 5.90
CA PHE A 490 12.27 -20.53 5.07
C PHE A 490 12.99 -21.72 5.67
N GLY A 491 13.35 -22.70 4.85
CA GLY A 491 14.20 -23.82 5.27
C GLY A 491 15.69 -23.46 5.29
N SER A 492 16.52 -24.40 5.74
CA SER A 492 17.97 -24.23 5.69
C SER A 492 18.52 -24.44 4.27
N ALA A 493 19.56 -23.68 3.91
CA ALA A 493 20.28 -23.84 2.65
C ALA A 493 20.99 -25.21 2.64
N THR A 494 20.49 -26.15 1.86
CA THR A 494 21.20 -27.41 1.60
C THR A 494 22.38 -27.13 0.68
N SER A 495 23.59 -27.47 1.12
CA SER A 495 24.86 -27.26 0.42
C SER A 495 25.06 -28.05 -0.88
N ASP A 496 24.01 -28.62 -1.46
CA ASP A 496 24.10 -29.48 -2.63
C ASP A 496 23.60 -28.73 -3.86
N LEU A 497 24.52 -28.03 -4.52
CA LEU A 497 24.36 -27.54 -5.89
C LEU A 497 24.23 -28.75 -6.84
N THR A 498 23.02 -29.24 -7.07
CA THR A 498 22.66 -29.97 -8.31
C THR A 498 21.24 -29.59 -8.77
N PRO A 499 21.01 -29.56 -10.09
CA PRO A 499 20.01 -28.70 -10.70
C PRO A 499 18.58 -29.27 -10.65
N VAL A 500 17.64 -28.32 -10.67
CA VAL A 500 16.20 -28.50 -10.87
C VAL A 500 15.92 -29.29 -12.16
N THR A 501 15.32 -30.47 -12.01
CA THR A 501 14.10 -30.85 -12.75
C THR A 501 13.18 -31.53 -11.73
N PRO A 502 12.12 -30.87 -11.23
CA PRO A 502 11.19 -31.52 -10.33
C PRO A 502 10.26 -32.33 -11.22
N THR A 503 10.58 -33.59 -11.48
CA THR A 503 9.53 -34.55 -11.83
C THR A 503 8.57 -34.60 -10.64
N ALA A 504 7.35 -34.08 -10.88
CA ALA A 504 6.30 -33.88 -9.92
C ALA A 504 5.92 -35.20 -9.21
N ALA A 505 6.42 -35.41 -7.99
CA ALA A 505 5.76 -36.14 -6.89
C ALA A 505 6.72 -36.50 -5.73
N GLU A 506 8.01 -36.73 -5.99
CA GLU A 506 8.83 -37.52 -5.03
C GLU A 506 9.56 -36.72 -3.94
N HIS A 507 9.61 -35.38 -4.03
CA HIS A 507 10.34 -34.53 -3.05
C HIS A 507 9.50 -33.40 -2.41
N CYS A 508 8.17 -33.49 -2.47
CA CYS A 508 7.26 -32.44 -1.97
C CYS A 508 6.68 -32.73 -0.56
N SER A 509 6.91 -33.91 0.01
CA SER A 509 6.40 -34.22 1.36
C SER A 509 7.12 -33.37 2.41
N ALA A 510 6.34 -32.62 3.19
CA ALA A 510 6.81 -31.80 4.30
C ALA A 510 7.24 -32.68 5.49
N TYR A 511 6.68 -33.89 5.57
CA TYR A 511 6.81 -34.77 6.73
C TYR A 511 7.42 -36.12 6.35
N LYS A 512 8.62 -36.40 6.88
CA LYS A 512 9.24 -37.73 6.80
C LYS A 512 8.68 -38.63 7.88
N THR A 513 8.01 -39.72 7.50
CA THR A 513 7.58 -40.78 8.42
C THR A 513 8.81 -41.51 8.97
N VAL A 514 8.98 -41.49 10.29
CA VAL A 514 10.01 -42.29 10.99
C VAL A 514 9.31 -43.52 11.56
N ALA A 515 9.64 -44.71 11.04
CA ALA A 515 9.12 -45.96 11.59
C ALA A 515 9.72 -46.20 12.99
N MET A 516 8.91 -46.03 14.03
CA MET A 516 9.28 -46.33 15.42
C MET A 516 8.34 -47.37 16.02
N PRO A 517 8.82 -48.21 16.96
CA PRO A 517 7.99 -49.18 17.64
C PRO A 517 6.84 -48.50 18.42
N PRO A 518 5.64 -49.11 18.46
CA PRO A 518 4.41 -48.48 18.96
C PRO A 518 4.39 -48.16 20.47
N SER A 519 5.47 -48.39 21.22
CA SER A 519 5.47 -48.37 22.69
C SER A 519 5.92 -47.06 23.36
N VAL A 520 6.50 -46.09 22.64
CA VAL A 520 7.08 -44.89 23.30
C VAL A 520 6.51 -43.59 22.71
N ALA A 521 5.68 -42.89 23.50
CA ALA A 521 5.32 -41.50 23.20
C ALA A 521 6.54 -40.61 23.48
N THR A 522 7.15 -40.07 22.43
CA THR A 522 8.37 -39.26 22.57
C THR A 522 8.00 -37.87 23.09
N VAL A 523 8.49 -37.51 24.27
CA VAL A 523 8.37 -36.17 24.83
C VAL A 523 9.70 -35.47 24.62
N SER A 524 9.74 -34.50 23.71
CA SER A 524 10.93 -33.70 23.44
C SER A 524 10.76 -32.30 24.03
N LEU A 525 11.66 -31.91 24.93
CA LEU A 525 11.78 -30.53 25.39
C LEU A 525 12.54 -29.74 24.34
N VAL A 526 11.93 -28.70 23.78
CA VAL A 526 12.56 -27.85 22.77
C VAL A 526 12.49 -26.40 23.21
N SER A 527 13.62 -25.69 23.16
CA SER A 527 13.66 -24.27 23.48
C SER A 527 13.01 -23.45 22.35
N PRO A 528 12.21 -22.40 22.66
CA PRO A 528 11.61 -21.51 21.65
C PRO A 528 12.63 -20.90 20.65
N ALA A 529 13.87 -20.69 21.10
CA ALA A 529 14.96 -20.15 20.30
C ALA A 529 15.34 -21.05 19.09
N VAL A 530 15.11 -22.37 19.19
CA VAL A 530 15.38 -23.33 18.10
C VAL A 530 14.41 -23.15 16.93
N PHE A 531 13.27 -22.48 17.15
CA PHE A 531 12.26 -22.20 16.14
C PHE A 531 12.29 -20.74 15.66
N GLY A 532 13.33 -19.98 16.02
CA GLY A 532 13.48 -18.57 15.63
C GLY A 532 12.61 -17.59 16.42
N VAL A 533 11.95 -18.03 17.50
CA VAL A 533 11.07 -17.19 18.32
C VAL A 533 11.84 -16.71 19.55
N THR A 534 12.48 -15.54 19.47
CA THR A 534 13.17 -14.94 20.64
C THR A 534 12.52 -13.64 21.15
N SER A 535 11.49 -13.11 20.50
CA SER A 535 10.68 -11.96 20.96
C SER A 535 9.41 -11.76 20.10
N SER A 536 8.37 -11.06 20.60
CA SER A 536 7.13 -10.79 19.85
C SER A 536 7.36 -10.04 18.53
N ASP A 537 8.37 -9.16 18.46
CA ASP A 537 8.66 -8.35 17.27
C ASP A 537 9.39 -9.12 16.16
N GLN A 538 9.98 -10.28 16.47
CA GLN A 538 10.65 -11.14 15.47
C GLN A 538 9.69 -11.97 14.63
N LEU A 539 8.42 -12.10 15.04
CA LEU A 539 7.44 -12.87 14.28
C LEU A 539 7.15 -12.24 12.91
N VAL A 540 7.38 -10.93 12.73
CA VAL A 540 7.09 -10.22 11.48
C VAL A 540 8.26 -10.21 10.49
N VAL A 541 9.49 -10.45 10.98
CA VAL A 541 10.73 -10.29 10.20
C VAL A 541 11.61 -11.52 10.34
N THR A 542 11.79 -12.24 9.24
CA THR A 542 12.62 -13.45 9.19
C THR A 542 14.00 -13.12 8.60
N GLU A 543 15.07 -13.61 9.22
CA GLU A 543 16.42 -13.53 8.66
C GLU A 543 16.65 -14.68 7.68
N ILE A 544 17.19 -14.37 6.50
CA ILE A 544 17.46 -15.37 5.47
C ILE A 544 18.88 -15.90 5.68
N PRO A 545 19.07 -17.20 5.93
CA PRO A 545 20.38 -17.75 6.26
C PRO A 545 21.30 -17.73 5.04
N LEU A 546 22.26 -16.80 5.03
CA LEU A 546 23.33 -16.74 4.03
C LEU A 546 24.46 -17.71 4.42
N SER A 547 24.89 -18.57 3.50
CA SER A 547 25.89 -19.64 3.77
C SER A 547 27.21 -19.15 4.37
N ARG A 548 27.60 -17.90 4.05
CA ARG A 548 28.82 -17.23 4.56
C ARG A 548 28.51 -15.88 5.23
N GLY A 549 27.24 -15.61 5.55
CA GLY A 549 26.80 -14.29 6.02
C GLY A 549 26.83 -13.19 4.95
N VAL A 550 27.25 -13.49 3.72
CA VAL A 550 27.38 -12.56 2.59
C VAL A 550 27.00 -13.29 1.30
N LEU A 551 26.35 -12.59 0.37
CA LEU A 551 26.07 -13.03 -1.00
C LEU A 551 26.91 -12.20 -1.99
N GLY A 552 27.86 -12.83 -2.66
CA GLY A 552 28.84 -12.17 -3.54
C GLY A 552 28.24 -11.60 -4.84
N PRO A 553 28.98 -10.73 -5.56
CA PRO A 553 28.58 -10.22 -6.87
C PRO A 553 28.32 -11.36 -7.87
N GLY A 554 27.14 -11.40 -8.50
CA GLY A 554 26.74 -12.43 -9.45
C GLY A 554 26.37 -13.79 -8.82
N GLU A 555 26.46 -13.93 -7.50
CA GLU A 555 26.13 -15.17 -6.78
C GLU A 555 24.60 -15.32 -6.62
N ALA A 556 24.13 -16.56 -6.71
CA ALA A 556 22.74 -16.94 -6.50
C ALA A 556 22.62 -17.92 -5.34
N LEU A 557 21.61 -17.71 -4.49
CA LEU A 557 21.28 -18.55 -3.35
C LEU A 557 19.84 -19.05 -3.49
N GLN A 558 19.66 -20.37 -3.54
CA GLN A 558 18.34 -20.98 -3.61
C GLN A 558 17.96 -21.58 -2.26
N ILE A 559 16.79 -21.21 -1.74
CA ILE A 559 16.29 -21.65 -0.42
C ILE A 559 14.87 -22.20 -0.58
N PRO A 560 14.53 -23.32 0.08
CA PRO A 560 13.16 -23.81 0.10
C PRO A 560 12.26 -22.88 0.92
N LEU A 561 11.13 -22.47 0.34
CA LEU A 561 10.07 -21.70 0.97
C LEU A 561 8.89 -22.64 1.23
N TRP A 562 8.53 -22.83 2.50
CA TRP A 562 7.34 -23.59 2.86
C TRP A 562 6.18 -22.63 3.06
N LEU A 563 5.07 -22.86 2.36
CA LEU A 563 3.87 -22.06 2.42
C LEU A 563 2.76 -22.83 3.13
N ARG A 564 2.05 -22.18 4.04
CA ARG A 564 0.86 -22.68 4.73
C ARG A 564 -0.37 -22.01 4.16
N GLY A 565 -1.36 -22.80 3.76
CA GLY A 565 -2.67 -22.33 3.36
C GLY A 565 -3.36 -21.59 4.52
N PRO A 566 -3.77 -20.32 4.33
CA PRO A 566 -4.53 -19.57 5.33
C PRO A 566 -5.73 -20.34 5.88
N ASP A 567 -6.07 -20.15 7.15
CA ASP A 567 -7.19 -20.89 7.75
C ASP A 567 -8.55 -20.45 7.18
N GLN A 568 -8.66 -19.18 6.78
CA GLN A 568 -9.86 -18.58 6.19
C GLN A 568 -9.93 -18.81 4.67
N GLU A 569 -11.11 -19.14 4.16
CA GLU A 569 -11.36 -19.24 2.71
C GLU A 569 -11.34 -17.87 2.03
N GLY A 570 -10.86 -17.82 0.78
CA GLY A 570 -10.84 -16.60 -0.03
C GLY A 570 -9.48 -16.30 -0.66
N VAL A 571 -9.36 -15.10 -1.23
CA VAL A 571 -8.11 -14.63 -1.83
C VAL A 571 -7.35 -13.81 -0.79
N HIS A 572 -6.13 -14.21 -0.51
CA HIS A 572 -5.25 -13.59 0.46
C HIS A 572 -4.08 -12.91 -0.26
N GLU A 573 -3.88 -11.63 0.02
CA GLU A 573 -2.77 -10.84 -0.50
C GLU A 573 -1.60 -10.86 0.49
N ILE A 574 -0.46 -11.38 0.06
CA ILE A 574 0.76 -11.48 0.88
C ILE A 574 1.80 -10.55 0.30
N ASN A 575 2.22 -9.57 1.10
CA ASN A 575 3.27 -8.64 0.74
C ASN A 575 4.58 -9.05 1.40
N PHE A 576 5.65 -9.16 0.61
CA PHE A 576 7.02 -9.46 1.04
C PHE A 576 7.91 -8.24 0.80
N LEU A 577 8.63 -7.81 1.82
CA LEU A 577 9.65 -6.76 1.77
C LEU A 577 11.00 -7.38 2.11
N PHE A 578 11.82 -7.60 1.08
CA PHE A 578 13.20 -8.07 1.23
C PHE A 578 14.09 -6.87 1.52
N TYR A 579 14.77 -6.89 2.66
CA TYR A 579 15.71 -5.89 3.13
C TYR A 579 17.13 -6.43 3.03
N TYR A 580 18.06 -5.60 2.59
CA TYR A 580 19.46 -5.98 2.51
C TYR A 580 20.40 -4.77 2.62
N GLU A 581 21.62 -5.03 3.08
CA GLU A 581 22.64 -4.02 3.37
C GLU A 581 23.90 -4.28 2.52
N SER A 582 24.70 -3.22 2.33
CA SER A 582 26.07 -3.36 1.82
C SER A 582 27.01 -3.78 2.94
N THR A 583 28.06 -4.53 2.61
CA THR A 583 29.15 -4.79 3.57
C THR A 583 29.89 -3.51 3.96
N GLU A 584 29.93 -2.53 3.04
CA GLU A 584 30.49 -1.20 3.29
C GLU A 584 29.39 -0.27 3.79
N LYS A 585 29.51 0.19 5.04
CA LYS A 585 28.53 1.11 5.62
C LYS A 585 28.75 2.52 5.09
N THR A 586 27.99 2.92 4.07
CA THR A 586 27.95 4.31 3.62
C THR A 586 27.03 5.15 4.52
N ALA A 587 27.41 6.41 4.78
CA ALA A 587 26.67 7.26 5.73
C ALA A 587 25.29 7.75 5.22
N LYS A 588 25.03 7.74 3.90
CA LYS A 588 23.78 8.27 3.32
C LYS A 588 22.75 7.19 2.97
N LEU A 589 23.18 6.03 2.46
CA LEU A 589 22.29 4.93 2.10
C LEU A 589 22.71 3.68 2.85
N SER A 590 21.98 3.34 3.91
CA SER A 590 22.32 2.23 4.80
C SER A 590 21.81 0.88 4.30
N HIS A 591 20.71 0.87 3.56
CA HIS A 591 20.03 -0.35 3.13
C HIS A 591 19.26 -0.14 1.82
N ARG A 592 18.81 -1.24 1.23
CA ARG A 592 17.88 -1.27 0.11
C ARG A 592 16.78 -2.27 0.38
N VAL A 593 15.68 -2.10 -0.34
CA VAL A 593 14.53 -2.99 -0.26
C VAL A 593 14.12 -3.48 -1.65
N LEU A 594 13.52 -4.67 -1.69
CA LEU A 594 12.84 -5.24 -2.85
C LEU A 594 11.44 -5.70 -2.41
N ARG A 595 10.40 -5.31 -3.15
CA ARG A 595 9.00 -5.57 -2.82
C ARG A 595 8.42 -6.68 -3.70
N HIS A 596 7.61 -7.57 -3.14
CA HIS A 596 6.83 -8.55 -3.88
C HIS A 596 5.43 -8.69 -3.30
N THR A 597 4.42 -8.76 -4.16
CA THR A 597 3.03 -9.05 -3.79
C THR A 597 2.65 -10.38 -4.44
N ALA A 598 2.15 -11.30 -3.64
CA ALA A 598 1.66 -12.61 -4.05
C ALA A 598 0.19 -12.79 -3.63
N PHE A 599 -0.55 -13.59 -4.38
CA PHE A 599 -1.94 -13.91 -4.10
C PHE A 599 -2.09 -15.42 -3.92
N ILE A 600 -2.72 -15.83 -2.82
CA ILE A 600 -3.06 -17.23 -2.56
C ILE A 600 -4.57 -17.35 -2.42
N CYS A 601 -5.18 -18.22 -3.23
CA CYS A 601 -6.58 -18.58 -3.09
C CYS A 601 -6.69 -19.81 -2.18
N THR A 602 -7.39 -19.67 -1.06
CA THR A 602 -7.58 -20.75 -0.08
C THR A 602 -8.97 -21.35 -0.19
N SER A 603 -9.04 -22.66 -0.36
CA SER A 603 -10.29 -23.45 -0.35
C SER A 603 -10.49 -24.21 0.97
N ARG A 604 -11.72 -24.60 1.27
CA ARG A 604 -12.08 -25.35 2.49
C ARG A 604 -11.44 -26.75 2.53
N SER A 605 -11.01 -27.17 3.73
CA SER A 605 -10.40 -28.49 3.97
C SER A 605 -11.07 -29.22 5.14
N LEU A 606 -10.43 -29.29 6.30
CA LEU A 606 -10.92 -29.85 7.54
C LEU A 606 -11.18 -28.75 8.57
N SER A 607 -12.10 -29.00 9.48
CA SER A 607 -12.36 -28.19 10.67
C SER A 607 -12.05 -29.00 11.91
N VAL A 608 -11.17 -28.50 12.77
CA VAL A 608 -10.81 -29.15 14.03
C VAL A 608 -11.44 -28.38 15.18
N ARG A 609 -12.17 -29.09 16.03
CA ARG A 609 -12.74 -28.59 17.28
C ARG A 609 -12.16 -29.36 18.43
N ALA A 610 -11.72 -28.69 19.48
CA ALA A 610 -11.19 -29.33 20.67
C ALA A 610 -11.85 -28.81 21.94
N THR A 611 -12.11 -29.71 22.89
CA THR A 611 -12.63 -29.39 24.23
C THR A 611 -11.84 -30.14 25.30
N ALA A 612 -11.54 -29.43 26.39
CA ALA A 612 -10.86 -29.98 27.55
C ALA A 612 -11.85 -30.20 28.70
N SER A 613 -11.92 -31.40 29.27
CA SER A 613 -12.74 -31.70 30.44
C SER A 613 -11.93 -32.37 31.55
N ARG A 614 -12.30 -32.16 32.81
CA ARG A 614 -11.60 -32.82 33.93
C ARG A 614 -11.95 -34.30 33.94
N SER A 615 -10.95 -35.16 34.05
CA SER A 615 -11.19 -36.59 34.18
C SER A 615 -11.65 -36.92 35.59
N ASN A 616 -12.75 -37.66 35.73
CA ASN A 616 -13.29 -38.14 37.01
C ASN A 616 -12.90 -39.60 37.31
N THR A 617 -12.09 -40.24 36.47
CA THR A 617 -11.68 -41.63 36.67
C THR A 617 -10.41 -41.73 37.51
N LEU A 618 -10.48 -42.50 38.60
CA LEU A 618 -9.31 -43.10 39.24
C LEU A 618 -9.11 -44.49 38.64
N HIS A 619 -7.85 -44.87 38.36
CA HIS A 619 -7.53 -46.12 37.71
C HIS A 619 -8.13 -47.33 38.46
N GLY A 620 -8.85 -48.19 37.72
CA GLY A 620 -9.19 -49.52 38.17
C GLY A 620 -7.92 -50.33 38.45
N ARG A 621 -7.98 -51.20 39.46
CA ARG A 621 -6.92 -52.10 39.92
C ARG A 621 -6.27 -52.90 38.78
N GLU A 622 -5.27 -52.32 38.13
CA GLU A 622 -4.23 -53.08 37.43
C GLU A 622 -2.89 -52.71 38.06
N ARG A 623 -2.06 -53.73 38.26
CA ARG A 623 -0.96 -53.77 39.22
C ARG A 623 0.14 -52.75 38.89
N GLU A 624 0.08 -51.59 39.50
CA GLU A 624 1.23 -50.69 39.67
C GLU A 624 1.34 -50.29 41.15
N THR A 625 2.58 -50.18 41.63
CA THR A 625 2.98 -50.03 43.05
C THR A 625 2.28 -48.84 43.74
N GLU A 626 1.85 -49.03 45.00
CA GLU A 626 1.10 -48.04 45.81
C GLU A 626 1.77 -46.65 45.87
N GLU A 627 3.10 -46.58 45.78
CA GLU A 627 3.87 -45.32 45.77
C GLU A 627 3.73 -44.51 44.47
N GLN A 628 3.49 -45.14 43.32
CA GLN A 628 3.22 -44.44 42.05
C GLN A 628 1.77 -43.96 41.99
N GLN A 629 0.85 -44.72 42.59
CA GLN A 629 -0.57 -44.39 42.68
C GLN A 629 -0.83 -43.12 43.52
N GLU A 630 -0.20 -42.98 44.69
CA GLU A 630 -0.30 -41.76 45.51
C GLU A 630 0.33 -40.52 44.85
N ALA A 631 1.34 -40.73 43.99
CA ALA A 631 2.06 -39.65 43.32
C ALA A 631 1.38 -39.17 42.03
N GLU A 632 0.56 -40.02 41.39
CA GLU A 632 -0.30 -39.67 40.25
C GLU A 632 -1.67 -39.13 40.70
N GLU A 633 -2.23 -39.61 41.83
CA GLU A 633 -3.47 -39.06 42.40
C GLU A 633 -3.34 -37.58 42.78
N LYS A 634 -2.12 -37.11 43.11
CA LYS A 634 -1.80 -35.70 43.36
C LYS A 634 -1.75 -34.85 42.09
N ASN A 635 -1.57 -35.45 40.91
CA ASN A 635 -1.40 -34.75 39.64
C ASN A 635 -2.68 -34.80 38.81
N GLY A 636 -3.37 -33.66 38.68
CA GLY A 636 -4.62 -33.56 37.92
C GLY A 636 -4.51 -34.12 36.49
N SER A 637 -5.45 -35.00 36.13
CA SER A 637 -5.63 -35.55 34.78
C SER A 637 -6.84 -34.94 34.08
N MET A 638 -6.75 -34.76 32.77
CA MET A 638 -7.76 -34.16 31.89
C MET A 638 -8.06 -35.08 30.72
N LEU A 639 -9.29 -35.03 30.21
CA LEU A 639 -9.67 -35.61 28.92
C LEU A 639 -9.74 -34.49 27.89
N VAL A 640 -9.17 -34.74 26.72
CA VAL A 640 -9.18 -33.82 25.58
C VAL A 640 -9.93 -34.50 24.44
N PHE A 641 -11.06 -33.93 24.06
CA PHE A 641 -11.83 -34.39 22.90
C PHE A 641 -11.43 -33.53 21.70
N VAL A 642 -11.06 -34.18 20.60
CA VAL A 642 -10.69 -33.56 19.33
C VAL A 642 -11.62 -34.09 18.25
N ASP A 643 -12.47 -33.22 17.75
CA ASP A 643 -13.44 -33.48 16.70
C ASP A 643 -12.92 -32.92 15.38
N VAL A 644 -12.70 -33.77 14.39
CA VAL A 644 -12.21 -33.38 13.05
C VAL A 644 -13.33 -33.62 12.04
N GLU A 645 -13.77 -32.57 11.36
CA GLU A 645 -14.86 -32.60 10.39
C GLU A 645 -14.35 -32.25 8.99
N ASN A 646 -14.72 -33.04 7.99
CA ASN A 646 -14.46 -32.72 6.59
C ASN A 646 -15.52 -31.74 6.05
N ILE A 647 -15.13 -30.48 5.92
CA ILE A 647 -15.98 -29.37 5.46
C ILE A 647 -15.76 -29.03 3.99
N ASN A 648 -14.92 -29.79 3.28
CA ASN A 648 -14.69 -29.60 1.86
C ASN A 648 -15.96 -29.95 1.08
N THR A 649 -16.56 -28.96 0.41
CA THR A 649 -17.77 -29.11 -0.40
C THR A 649 -17.43 -29.40 -1.86
N SER A 650 -16.74 -30.51 -2.14
CA SER A 650 -16.59 -31.13 -3.48
C SER A 650 -16.17 -30.27 -4.69
N GLU A 651 -15.76 -29.01 -4.50
CA GLU A 651 -15.25 -28.14 -5.59
C GLU A 651 -13.78 -28.43 -5.92
N ALA A 652 -13.02 -29.00 -4.98
CA ALA A 652 -11.69 -29.51 -5.22
C ALA A 652 -11.77 -31.01 -5.51
N SER A 653 -10.96 -31.49 -6.46
CA SER A 653 -10.67 -32.88 -6.86
C SER A 653 -10.23 -33.84 -5.74
N VAL A 654 -10.47 -33.49 -4.48
CA VAL A 654 -10.11 -34.21 -3.25
C VAL A 654 -11.12 -35.33 -3.00
N ARG A 655 -10.62 -36.58 -2.94
CA ARG A 655 -11.43 -37.78 -2.71
C ARG A 655 -11.70 -38.03 -1.23
N GLU A 656 -10.65 -37.98 -0.41
CA GLU A 656 -10.70 -38.29 1.01
C GLU A 656 -9.55 -37.65 1.78
N PHE A 657 -9.75 -37.43 3.08
CA PHE A 657 -8.73 -36.98 4.03
C PHE A 657 -8.37 -38.09 5.00
N HIS A 658 -7.11 -38.16 5.40
CA HIS A 658 -6.59 -39.11 6.39
C HIS A 658 -5.93 -38.33 7.51
N ILE A 659 -6.31 -38.62 8.76
CA ILE A 659 -5.61 -38.07 9.94
C ILE A 659 -4.37 -38.93 10.20
N VAL A 660 -3.20 -38.32 10.05
CA VAL A 660 -1.90 -39.03 10.17
C VAL A 660 -1.41 -39.02 11.61
N GLN A 661 -1.49 -37.87 12.27
CA GLN A 661 -0.95 -37.70 13.61
C GLN A 661 -1.65 -36.55 14.35
N VAL A 662 -1.89 -36.74 15.65
CA VAL A 662 -2.29 -35.66 16.56
C VAL A 662 -1.14 -35.44 17.54
N SER A 663 -0.64 -34.21 17.61
CA SER A 663 0.45 -33.78 18.49
C SER A 663 -0.03 -32.69 19.42
N SER A 664 0.70 -32.47 20.51
CA SER A 664 0.43 -31.37 21.45
C SER A 664 1.66 -30.54 21.76
N SER A 665 1.47 -29.25 21.99
CA SER A 665 2.45 -28.32 22.54
C SER A 665 1.88 -27.70 23.82
N SER A 666 2.58 -27.86 24.94
CA SER A 666 2.18 -27.27 26.22
C SER A 666 3.38 -27.17 27.16
N ARG A 667 3.38 -26.13 28.01
CA ARG A 667 4.35 -26.00 29.10
C ARG A 667 4.00 -26.89 30.30
N GLN A 668 2.72 -27.23 30.46
CA GLN A 668 2.20 -27.81 31.69
C GLN A 668 1.58 -29.20 31.51
N TRP A 669 1.19 -29.56 30.28
CA TRP A 669 0.42 -30.77 30.01
C TRP A 669 1.13 -31.67 29.00
N ARG A 670 1.02 -32.99 29.23
CA ARG A 670 1.47 -34.03 28.30
C ARG A 670 0.26 -34.77 27.79
N LEU A 671 0.09 -34.82 26.47
CA LEU A 671 -0.94 -35.62 25.80
C LEU A 671 -0.48 -37.08 25.69
N HIS A 672 -1.35 -38.02 26.07
CA HIS A 672 -1.14 -39.46 25.97
C HIS A 672 -1.79 -40.02 24.70
N LYS A 673 -1.60 -41.32 24.46
CA LYS A 673 -2.22 -42.03 23.32
C LYS A 673 -3.74 -41.89 23.31
N CYS A 674 -4.31 -41.98 22.11
CA CYS A 674 -5.74 -41.97 21.89
C CYS A 674 -6.40 -43.13 22.65
N ILE A 675 -7.46 -42.83 23.39
CA ILE A 675 -8.22 -43.77 24.23
C ILE A 675 -9.16 -44.62 23.36
N ASN A 676 -9.67 -44.04 22.26
CA ASN A 676 -10.55 -44.69 21.31
C ASN A 676 -9.85 -44.84 19.94
N PRO A 677 -8.94 -45.81 19.77
CA PRO A 677 -8.45 -46.13 18.44
C PRO A 677 -9.64 -46.66 17.62
N VAL A 678 -10.15 -45.85 16.69
CA VAL A 678 -10.85 -46.39 15.52
C VAL A 678 -9.84 -47.32 14.83
N GLY A 679 -10.27 -48.49 14.37
CA GLY A 679 -9.39 -49.63 14.02
C GLY A 679 -8.16 -49.31 13.17
N ASP A 680 -7.21 -50.25 13.13
CA ASP A 680 -5.80 -50.19 12.65
C ASP A 680 -5.52 -49.61 11.22
N GLU A 681 -6.53 -49.09 10.52
CA GLU A 681 -6.38 -48.35 9.26
C GLU A 681 -6.47 -46.85 9.55
N ASP A 682 -5.60 -46.04 8.93
CA ASP A 682 -5.60 -44.57 9.00
C ASP A 682 -7.03 -44.00 9.10
N SER A 683 -7.30 -43.09 10.04
CA SER A 683 -8.66 -42.56 10.25
C SER A 683 -9.12 -41.73 9.04
N LYS A 684 -9.73 -42.41 8.05
CA LYS A 684 -10.25 -41.85 6.80
C LYS A 684 -11.50 -41.03 7.09
N LEU A 685 -11.59 -39.86 6.47
CA LEU A 685 -12.72 -38.96 6.52
C LEU A 685 -13.20 -38.66 5.09
N ALA A 686 -14.33 -39.25 4.72
CA ALA A 686 -15.02 -38.90 3.49
C ALA A 686 -15.72 -37.53 3.63
N SER A 687 -16.29 -37.04 2.52
CA SER A 687 -16.99 -35.76 2.48
C SER A 687 -18.11 -35.68 3.53
N ARG A 688 -18.12 -34.63 4.35
CA ARG A 688 -19.08 -34.38 5.45
C ARG A 688 -19.01 -35.37 6.62
N GLU A 689 -18.00 -36.23 6.67
CA GLU A 689 -17.77 -37.09 7.83
C GLU A 689 -17.06 -36.35 8.96
N ARG A 690 -17.28 -36.81 10.20
CA ARG A 690 -16.68 -36.28 11.42
C ARG A 690 -16.07 -37.39 12.24
N GLY A 691 -14.77 -37.30 12.50
CA GLY A 691 -14.04 -38.17 13.41
C GLY A 691 -13.99 -37.56 14.82
N LYS A 692 -14.17 -38.38 15.86
CA LYS A 692 -14.03 -37.95 17.26
C LYS A 692 -12.90 -38.72 17.93
N LEU A 693 -11.88 -38.02 18.37
CA LEU A 693 -10.70 -38.57 19.03
C LEU A 693 -10.68 -38.12 20.49
N CYS A 694 -10.39 -39.03 21.41
CA CYS A 694 -10.33 -38.76 22.84
C CYS A 694 -8.94 -39.09 23.39
N PHE A 695 -8.31 -38.11 24.04
CA PHE A 695 -6.96 -38.24 24.59
C PHE A 695 -6.96 -37.98 26.09
N LYS A 696 -6.08 -38.67 26.83
CA LYS A 696 -5.77 -38.35 28.22
C LYS A 696 -4.63 -37.32 28.24
N ALA A 697 -4.76 -36.26 29.04
CA ALA A 697 -3.66 -35.32 29.31
C ALA A 697 -3.31 -35.33 30.81
N THR A 698 -2.02 -35.34 31.13
CA THR A 698 -1.52 -35.32 32.52
C THR A 698 -0.53 -34.18 32.72
N ARG A 699 -0.47 -33.62 33.93
CA ARG A 699 0.46 -32.53 34.24
C ARG A 699 1.92 -32.99 34.20
N CYS A 700 2.78 -32.23 33.51
CA CYS A 700 4.22 -32.45 33.47
C CYS A 700 4.86 -32.10 34.82
N ARG A 701 5.84 -32.91 35.28
CA ARG A 701 6.77 -32.51 36.35
C ARG A 701 7.88 -31.69 35.70
N THR A 702 8.12 -30.47 36.16
CA THR A 702 9.27 -29.66 35.75
C THR A 702 10.53 -30.29 36.33
N GLU A 703 11.14 -31.22 35.59
CA GLU A 703 12.55 -31.58 35.79
C GLU A 703 13.40 -30.73 34.84
N GLU A 704 14.31 -29.93 35.40
CA GLU A 704 15.39 -29.28 34.65
C GLU A 704 16.37 -30.37 34.19
N GLY A 705 16.07 -31.02 33.07
CA GLY A 705 16.87 -32.09 32.47
C GLY A 705 17.54 -31.67 31.17
N GLY A 706 18.86 -31.91 31.08
CA GLY A 706 19.74 -31.46 30.00
C GLY A 706 19.37 -31.89 28.57
N ALA A 707 19.88 -31.11 27.62
CA ALA A 707 19.69 -31.24 26.18
C ALA A 707 19.89 -32.69 25.68
N SER A 708 18.84 -33.28 25.09
CA SER A 708 18.92 -34.58 24.43
C SER A 708 18.73 -34.46 22.92
N SER A 709 19.73 -34.99 22.19
CA SER A 709 19.79 -35.42 20.77
C SER A 709 19.38 -34.46 19.62
N PRO A 710 20.07 -34.52 18.46
CA PRO A 710 19.87 -33.60 17.35
C PRO A 710 18.53 -33.86 16.63
N HIS A 711 17.74 -32.80 16.49
CA HIS A 711 16.40 -32.83 15.90
C HIS A 711 16.43 -33.17 14.39
N THR A 712 15.48 -34.00 13.93
CA THR A 712 15.17 -34.17 12.51
C THR A 712 14.46 -32.94 11.95
N CYS A 713 14.86 -32.50 10.74
CA CYS A 713 14.34 -31.32 10.03
C CYS A 713 12.79 -31.20 9.98
N THR A 714 12.08 -32.32 10.04
CA THR A 714 10.61 -32.39 9.98
C THR A 714 9.92 -31.90 11.25
N GLN A 715 10.49 -32.17 12.42
CA GLN A 715 9.98 -31.64 13.69
C GLN A 715 10.16 -30.12 13.72
N THR A 716 11.30 -29.60 13.23
CA THR A 716 11.56 -28.17 13.15
C THR A 716 10.54 -27.42 12.29
N LEU A 717 10.17 -27.98 11.12
CA LEU A 717 9.18 -27.36 10.22
C LEU A 717 7.78 -27.31 10.83
N MET A 718 7.32 -28.43 11.42
CA MET A 718 6.01 -28.54 12.06
C MET A 718 5.83 -27.48 13.15
N TYR A 719 6.77 -27.42 14.09
CA TYR A 719 6.72 -26.47 15.20
C TYR A 719 6.97 -25.03 14.75
N SER A 720 7.84 -24.77 13.77
CA SER A 720 8.06 -23.43 13.22
C SER A 720 6.76 -22.83 12.68
N MET A 721 6.06 -23.56 11.80
CA MET A 721 4.78 -23.13 11.24
C MET A 721 3.69 -22.96 12.31
N TYR A 722 3.69 -23.79 13.34
CA TYR A 722 2.80 -23.66 14.49
C TYR A 722 3.07 -22.37 15.30
N PHE A 723 4.33 -22.06 15.60
CA PHE A 723 4.66 -20.86 16.36
C PHE A 723 4.34 -19.57 15.60
N HIS A 724 4.51 -19.56 14.27
CA HIS A 724 4.13 -18.42 13.44
C HIS A 724 2.60 -18.26 13.38
N SER A 725 1.86 -19.37 13.29
CA SER A 725 0.38 -19.38 13.32
C SER A 725 -0.20 -18.87 14.65
N ILE A 726 0.33 -19.28 15.80
CA ILE A 726 -0.17 -18.84 17.11
C ILE A 726 0.33 -17.44 17.47
N GLY A 727 1.53 -17.05 17.03
CA GLY A 727 2.06 -15.70 17.23
C GLY A 727 1.16 -14.60 16.65
N GLY A 728 0.49 -14.86 15.52
CA GLY A 728 -0.51 -13.95 14.94
C GLY A 728 -1.83 -13.87 15.73
N MET A 729 -2.21 -14.93 16.45
CA MET A 729 -3.43 -14.99 17.27
C MET A 729 -3.23 -14.45 18.70
N SER A 730 -1.99 -14.27 19.16
CA SER A 730 -1.67 -13.91 20.54
C SER A 730 -1.01 -12.53 20.67
N SER A 731 -1.77 -11.48 20.33
CA SER A 731 -1.52 -10.15 20.92
C SER A 731 -1.95 -10.17 22.39
N LEU A 732 -1.16 -10.81 23.25
CA LEU A 732 -1.31 -10.72 24.69
C LEU A 732 -0.90 -9.31 25.11
N THR A 733 -1.84 -8.37 25.13
CA THR A 733 -1.68 -7.16 25.93
C THR A 733 -1.42 -7.60 27.37
N PRO A 734 -0.28 -7.27 27.99
CA PRO A 734 -0.17 -7.39 29.43
C PRO A 734 -1.11 -6.33 30.00
N GLN A 735 -2.33 -6.72 30.37
CA GLN A 735 -3.16 -5.86 31.18
C GLN A 735 -2.44 -5.74 32.53
N SER A 736 -1.63 -4.70 32.67
CA SER A 736 -1.21 -4.17 33.97
C SER A 736 -2.42 -3.47 34.60
N GLY A 737 -3.47 -4.23 34.87
CA GLY A 737 -4.57 -3.85 35.74
C GLY A 737 -4.25 -4.39 37.13
N THR A 738 -4.41 -3.57 38.15
CA THR A 738 -4.40 -3.99 39.57
C THR A 738 -5.34 -5.18 39.76
N ASP A 739 -4.74 -6.38 39.81
CA ASP A 739 -5.44 -7.67 39.85
C ASP A 739 -5.96 -7.90 41.28
N ASP A 740 -7.27 -7.97 41.45
CA ASP A 740 -7.88 -8.40 42.71
C ASP A 740 -7.54 -9.88 42.91
N GLY A 741 -6.74 -10.18 43.94
CA GLY A 741 -6.01 -11.45 44.07
C GLY A 741 -6.90 -12.70 44.01
N GLY A 742 -8.19 -12.60 44.35
CA GLY A 742 -9.15 -13.69 44.26
C GLY A 742 -9.52 -14.09 42.82
N THR A 743 -9.75 -13.13 41.92
CA THR A 743 -10.16 -13.39 40.52
C THR A 743 -9.06 -14.07 39.70
N SER A 744 -7.81 -13.70 39.94
CA SER A 744 -6.62 -14.29 39.32
C SER A 744 -6.49 -15.79 39.64
N ILE A 745 -6.76 -16.16 40.90
CA ILE A 745 -6.64 -17.53 41.38
C ILE A 745 -7.72 -18.43 40.75
N VAL A 746 -8.95 -17.95 40.63
CA VAL A 746 -10.06 -18.69 39.98
C VAL A 746 -9.78 -18.89 38.49
N LYS A 747 -9.26 -17.86 37.79
CA LYS A 747 -8.88 -17.96 36.38
C LYS A 747 -7.82 -19.04 36.15
N LYS A 748 -6.76 -19.06 36.96
CA LYS A 748 -5.70 -20.09 36.91
C LYS A 748 -6.19 -21.53 37.13
N CYS A 749 -7.29 -21.73 37.88
CA CYS A 749 -7.86 -23.07 38.09
C CYS A 749 -8.54 -23.63 36.83
N SER A 750 -8.88 -22.76 35.88
CA SER A 750 -9.60 -23.11 34.66
C SER A 750 -8.70 -23.07 33.42
N GLU A 751 -7.45 -22.60 33.54
CA GLU A 751 -6.48 -22.47 32.45
C GLU A 751 -5.91 -23.84 32.03
N VAL A 752 -5.85 -24.07 30.71
CA VAL A 752 -5.44 -25.35 30.13
C VAL A 752 -4.14 -25.26 29.33
N GLU A 753 -3.71 -24.08 28.87
CA GLU A 753 -2.44 -23.86 28.12
C GLU A 753 -1.97 -25.08 27.30
N LEU A 754 -2.82 -25.62 26.44
CA LEU A 754 -2.55 -26.83 25.65
C LEU A 754 -2.95 -26.60 24.20
N ASP A 755 -1.99 -26.68 23.30
CA ASP A 755 -2.27 -26.55 21.87
C ASP A 755 -2.21 -27.91 21.20
N ILE A 756 -3.20 -28.17 20.35
CA ILE A 756 -3.36 -29.40 19.58
C ILE A 756 -2.99 -29.12 18.13
N ILE A 757 -2.17 -29.99 17.56
CA ILE A 757 -1.70 -29.95 16.17
C ILE A 757 -2.19 -31.23 15.48
N VAL A 758 -3.01 -31.09 14.46
CA VAL A 758 -3.54 -32.22 13.67
C VAL A 758 -2.88 -32.24 12.31
N LEU A 759 -2.10 -33.28 12.02
CA LEU A 759 -1.49 -33.54 10.71
C LEU A 759 -2.42 -34.40 9.86
N TRP A 760 -2.65 -33.98 8.62
CA TRP A 760 -3.55 -34.66 7.69
C TRP A 760 -2.95 -34.82 6.30
N LYS A 761 -3.43 -35.82 5.58
CA LYS A 761 -3.16 -36.08 4.15
C LYS A 761 -4.46 -36.03 3.36
N ALA A 762 -4.46 -35.39 2.20
CA ALA A 762 -5.59 -35.39 1.28
C ALA A 762 -5.21 -36.07 -0.03
N TYR A 763 -6.04 -36.98 -0.49
CA TYR A 763 -5.84 -37.69 -1.76
C TYR A 763 -6.65 -37.00 -2.85
N VAL A 764 -5.96 -36.36 -3.80
CA VAL A 764 -6.54 -35.56 -4.88
C VAL A 764 -6.34 -36.29 -6.20
N VAL A 765 -7.35 -36.26 -7.07
CA VAL A 765 -7.28 -36.82 -8.43
C VAL A 765 -7.36 -35.68 -9.44
N GLU A 766 -6.22 -35.29 -9.98
CA GLU A 766 -6.10 -34.21 -10.97
C GLU A 766 -5.51 -34.81 -12.26
N ASP A 767 -6.17 -34.61 -13.40
CA ASP A 767 -5.74 -35.12 -14.72
C ASP A 767 -5.38 -36.63 -14.75
N ASN A 768 -6.19 -37.48 -14.10
CA ASN A 768 -5.97 -38.92 -13.92
C ASN A 768 -4.68 -39.29 -13.16
N LYS A 769 -4.02 -38.34 -12.50
CA LYS A 769 -2.91 -38.58 -11.57
C LYS A 769 -3.40 -38.41 -10.12
N GLN A 770 -2.97 -39.30 -9.25
CA GLN A 770 -3.20 -39.17 -7.81
C GLN A 770 -2.11 -38.29 -7.22
N LEU A 771 -2.51 -37.20 -6.56
CA LEU A 771 -1.65 -36.26 -5.88
C LEU A 771 -1.98 -36.27 -4.39
N ILE A 772 -0.95 -36.39 -3.55
CA ILE A 772 -1.10 -36.40 -2.10
C ILE A 772 -0.73 -35.02 -1.58
N LEU A 773 -1.69 -34.33 -0.98
CA LEU A 773 -1.47 -33.07 -0.28
C LEU A 773 -1.29 -33.34 1.21
N GLU A 774 -0.42 -32.58 1.86
CA GLU A 774 -0.17 -32.67 3.29
C GLU A 774 -0.51 -31.32 3.94
N GLY A 775 -1.03 -31.34 5.16
CA GLY A 775 -1.33 -30.11 5.88
C GLY A 775 -1.38 -30.30 7.38
N GLN A 776 -1.50 -29.18 8.08
CA GLN A 776 -1.66 -29.15 9.52
C GLN A 776 -2.63 -28.06 9.97
N LEU A 777 -3.40 -28.38 11.00
CA LEU A 777 -4.34 -27.48 11.66
C LEU A 777 -4.00 -27.36 13.14
N HIS A 778 -4.19 -26.18 13.69
CA HIS A 778 -3.85 -25.86 15.08
C HIS A 778 -5.10 -25.43 15.85
N VAL A 779 -5.21 -25.87 17.10
CA VAL A 779 -6.27 -25.45 18.02
C VAL A 779 -5.67 -25.19 19.40
N ALA A 780 -5.87 -23.99 19.93
CA ALA A 780 -5.37 -23.60 21.24
C ALA A 780 -6.45 -23.74 22.33
N LEU A 781 -6.24 -24.65 23.28
CA LEU A 781 -7.13 -24.85 24.43
C LEU A 781 -6.70 -23.95 25.59
N GLN A 782 -7.46 -22.87 25.79
CA GLN A 782 -7.19 -21.91 26.85
C GLN A 782 -7.91 -22.25 28.16
N THR A 783 -9.12 -22.81 28.10
CA THR A 783 -9.98 -22.97 29.29
C THR A 783 -10.72 -24.31 29.28
N ILE A 784 -10.87 -24.91 30.46
CA ILE A 784 -11.67 -26.14 30.66
C ILE A 784 -13.13 -25.85 30.27
N GLY A 785 -13.77 -26.79 29.58
CA GLY A 785 -15.19 -26.74 29.19
C GLY A 785 -15.49 -25.84 27.99
N LYS A 786 -14.57 -24.98 27.58
CA LYS A 786 -14.72 -24.11 26.40
C LYS A 786 -14.28 -24.84 25.13
N GLU A 787 -15.16 -24.89 24.13
CA GLU A 787 -14.82 -25.38 22.79
C GLU A 787 -13.93 -24.37 22.07
N SER A 788 -12.86 -24.87 21.45
CA SER A 788 -11.93 -24.10 20.61
C SER A 788 -11.93 -24.69 19.20
N CYS A 789 -11.83 -23.86 18.17
CA CYS A 789 -11.96 -24.27 16.77
C CYS A 789 -10.78 -23.75 15.95
N SER A 790 -10.36 -24.50 14.92
CA SER A 790 -9.34 -24.08 13.96
C SER A 790 -9.83 -22.99 13.00
N LEU A 791 -11.14 -22.87 12.80
CA LEU A 791 -11.76 -21.81 12.00
C LEU A 791 -12.32 -20.73 12.91
N SER A 792 -11.98 -19.47 12.63
CA SER A 792 -12.61 -18.32 13.27
C SER A 792 -14.09 -18.28 12.91
N GLN A 793 -14.98 -18.42 13.90
CA GLN A 793 -16.40 -18.17 13.68
C GLN A 793 -16.57 -16.70 13.30
N LYS A 794 -17.20 -16.44 12.14
CA LYS A 794 -17.76 -15.11 11.87
C LYS A 794 -18.77 -14.84 12.97
N GLU A 795 -18.46 -13.96 13.91
CA GLU A 795 -19.51 -13.30 14.67
C GLU A 795 -20.40 -12.64 13.62
N GLU A 796 -21.64 -13.11 13.50
CA GLU A 796 -22.65 -12.38 12.74
C GLU A 796 -22.69 -10.98 13.32
N THR A 797 -22.23 -10.00 12.54
CA THR A 797 -22.27 -8.59 12.89
C THR A 797 -23.71 -8.26 13.27
N GLN A 798 -23.95 -8.14 14.59
CA GLN A 798 -25.21 -7.62 15.08
C GLN A 798 -25.45 -6.27 14.42
N GLU A 799 -26.61 -6.17 13.79
CA GLU A 799 -27.12 -5.00 13.08
C GLU A 799 -26.86 -3.74 13.90
N MET A 800 -26.19 -2.75 13.29
CA MET A 800 -25.76 -1.52 13.95
C MET A 800 -26.95 -0.76 14.53
N VAL A 801 -27.12 -0.81 15.85
CA VAL A 801 -28.02 0.10 16.56
C VAL A 801 -27.29 1.41 16.84
N LEU A 802 -27.95 2.52 16.48
CA LEU A 802 -27.49 3.90 16.67
C LEU A 802 -26.92 4.16 18.08
N LEU A 803 -25.67 4.63 18.14
CA LEU A 803 -24.95 5.01 19.35
C LEU A 803 -25.61 6.19 20.08
N LYS A 804 -26.15 5.94 21.28
CA LYS A 804 -26.39 6.99 22.28
C LYS A 804 -25.11 7.18 23.09
N PHE A 805 -24.50 8.36 22.97
CA PHE A 805 -23.36 8.78 23.79
C PHE A 805 -23.78 8.88 25.27
N LYS A 806 -23.23 7.99 26.10
CA LYS A 806 -23.08 8.18 27.55
C LYS A 806 -21.58 8.18 27.88
N PRO A 807 -21.14 8.94 28.89
CA PRO A 807 -19.75 8.94 29.30
C PRO A 807 -19.36 7.57 29.89
N ASP A 808 -18.24 7.03 29.43
CA ASP A 808 -17.65 5.75 29.84
C ASP A 808 -17.32 5.74 31.33
N VAL A 809 -17.96 4.84 32.06
CA VAL A 809 -17.52 4.37 33.37
C VAL A 809 -16.55 3.21 33.10
N PRO A 810 -15.38 3.13 33.75
CA PRO A 810 -14.47 2.00 33.57
C PRO A 810 -15.21 0.67 33.76
N PRO A 811 -14.90 -0.37 32.95
CA PRO A 811 -15.63 -1.63 33.03
C PRO A 811 -15.57 -2.16 34.47
N PRO A 812 -16.69 -2.59 35.06
CA PRO A 812 -16.65 -3.20 36.38
C PRO A 812 -15.75 -4.42 36.34
N VAL A 813 -14.92 -4.59 37.36
CA VAL A 813 -14.07 -5.77 37.55
C VAL A 813 -14.93 -7.02 37.32
N SER A 814 -14.59 -7.79 36.28
CA SER A 814 -15.38 -8.94 35.86
C SER A 814 -15.45 -9.96 36.98
N LYS A 815 -16.62 -10.13 37.61
CA LYS A 815 -16.85 -11.22 38.57
C LYS A 815 -16.64 -12.56 37.83
N PRO A 816 -15.98 -13.55 38.46
CA PRO A 816 -15.76 -14.85 37.85
C PRO A 816 -17.12 -15.53 37.56
N SER A 817 -17.23 -16.21 36.42
CA SER A 817 -18.48 -16.88 36.04
C SER A 817 -18.80 -18.06 36.97
N LEU A 818 -20.08 -18.44 37.04
CA LEU A 818 -20.52 -19.59 37.84
C LEU A 818 -19.82 -20.89 37.41
N GLU A 819 -19.48 -21.03 36.13
CA GLU A 819 -18.72 -22.16 35.60
C GLU A 819 -17.25 -22.14 36.07
N GLN A 820 -16.59 -20.98 36.02
CA GLN A 820 -15.20 -20.81 36.48
C GLN A 820 -15.03 -21.12 37.97
N LEU A 821 -15.98 -20.67 38.79
CA LEU A 821 -16.01 -20.96 40.22
C LEU A 821 -16.25 -22.45 40.52
N SER A 822 -17.00 -23.16 39.65
CA SER A 822 -17.18 -24.61 39.79
C SER A 822 -15.85 -25.36 39.67
N HIS A 823 -14.85 -24.84 38.96
CA HIS A 823 -13.55 -25.50 38.78
C HIS A 823 -12.62 -25.43 40.00
N LEU A 824 -13.04 -24.78 41.11
CA LEU A 824 -12.25 -24.69 42.34
C LEU A 824 -12.06 -26.04 43.03
N ILE A 825 -13.09 -26.88 43.06
CA ILE A 825 -13.05 -28.21 43.67
C ILE A 825 -13.32 -29.26 42.59
N LYS A 826 -12.53 -30.34 42.62
CA LYS A 826 -12.82 -31.58 41.90
C LYS A 826 -13.47 -32.56 42.86
N THR A 827 -14.57 -33.19 42.46
CA THR A 827 -15.31 -34.16 43.27
C THR A 827 -15.28 -35.53 42.59
N CYS A 828 -15.02 -36.59 43.35
CA CYS A 828 -15.05 -37.97 42.87
C CYS A 828 -15.72 -38.87 43.90
N LEU A 829 -16.72 -39.64 43.48
CA LEU A 829 -17.46 -40.57 44.33
C LEU A 829 -16.93 -41.99 44.13
N HIS A 830 -16.52 -42.64 45.22
CA HIS A 830 -16.06 -44.03 45.20
C HIS A 830 -17.03 -44.91 45.96
N TYR A 831 -17.57 -45.92 45.28
CA TYR A 831 -18.55 -46.86 45.79
C TYR A 831 -18.47 -48.17 44.99
N PRO A 832 -18.91 -49.32 45.55
CA PRO A 832 -18.98 -50.58 44.82
C PRO A 832 -20.11 -50.54 43.78
N GLU A 833 -19.86 -50.99 42.55
CA GLU A 833 -20.87 -51.00 41.47
C GLU A 833 -22.06 -51.93 41.78
N SER A 834 -21.80 -53.02 42.53
CA SER A 834 -22.83 -53.95 43.03
C SER A 834 -22.58 -54.31 44.50
N TYR A 835 -23.63 -54.47 45.30
CA TYR A 835 -23.54 -54.85 46.71
C TYR A 835 -24.65 -55.84 47.11
N ASP A 836 -24.26 -57.01 47.60
CA ASP A 836 -25.19 -58.07 48.02
C ASP A 836 -25.55 -57.92 49.51
N HIS A 837 -26.84 -57.96 49.84
CA HIS A 837 -27.30 -57.85 51.23
C HIS A 837 -28.54 -58.72 51.54
N PRO A 838 -28.55 -59.46 52.66
CA PRO A 838 -29.68 -60.30 53.05
C PRO A 838 -30.78 -59.49 53.76
N PHE A 839 -31.63 -58.81 53.00
CA PHE A 839 -32.77 -58.04 53.52
C PHE A 839 -33.72 -58.82 54.45
N PRO A 840 -34.00 -60.13 54.24
CA PRO A 840 -34.86 -60.92 55.14
C PRO A 840 -34.30 -61.07 56.56
N GLN A 841 -32.98 -61.03 56.73
CA GLN A 841 -32.30 -61.20 58.02
C GLN A 841 -31.91 -59.86 58.65
N LYS A 842 -31.59 -58.85 57.82
CA LYS A 842 -31.23 -57.50 58.25
C LYS A 842 -31.95 -56.50 57.35
N SER A 843 -32.93 -55.79 57.91
CA SER A 843 -33.74 -54.82 57.15
C SER A 843 -32.96 -53.60 56.62
N LEU A 844 -31.74 -53.37 57.11
CA LEU A 844 -30.92 -52.19 56.79
C LEU A 844 -29.63 -52.61 56.06
N CYS A 845 -29.49 -52.20 54.80
CA CYS A 845 -28.23 -52.33 54.05
C CYS A 845 -27.44 -51.03 54.15
N THR A 846 -26.21 -51.06 54.67
CA THR A 846 -25.33 -49.88 54.74
C THR A 846 -24.09 -50.11 53.88
N VAL A 847 -23.91 -49.27 52.86
CA VAL A 847 -22.77 -49.31 51.95
C VAL A 847 -21.83 -48.15 52.26
N PRO A 848 -20.53 -48.39 52.48
CA PRO A 848 -19.55 -47.32 52.61
C PRO A 848 -19.31 -46.66 51.25
N VAL A 849 -19.34 -45.33 51.22
CA VAL A 849 -19.09 -44.50 50.05
C VAL A 849 -18.03 -43.46 50.40
N THR A 850 -17.03 -43.24 49.56
CA THR A 850 -15.99 -42.24 49.82
C THR A 850 -16.12 -41.11 48.82
N LEU A 851 -16.38 -39.88 49.28
CA LEU A 851 -16.36 -38.67 48.47
C LEU A 851 -14.99 -38.01 48.58
N THR A 852 -14.23 -37.98 47.49
CA THR A 852 -12.93 -37.32 47.42
C THR A 852 -13.12 -35.89 46.89
N LEU A 853 -12.62 -34.91 47.63
CA LEU A 853 -12.63 -33.49 47.30
C LEU A 853 -11.20 -33.02 47.09
N SER A 854 -10.87 -32.47 45.92
CA SER A 854 -9.53 -31.94 45.65
C SER A 854 -9.58 -30.44 45.40
N ASN A 855 -8.88 -29.66 46.23
CA ASN A 855 -8.69 -28.23 45.99
C ASN A 855 -7.78 -28.02 44.78
N CYS A 856 -8.29 -27.39 43.74
CA CYS A 856 -7.55 -27.18 42.49
C CYS A 856 -6.85 -25.81 42.44
N SER A 857 -7.00 -25.01 43.51
CA SER A 857 -6.37 -23.71 43.66
C SER A 857 -5.15 -23.77 44.60
N LEU A 858 -4.30 -22.75 44.52
CA LEU A 858 -3.18 -22.55 45.45
C LEU A 858 -3.61 -21.87 46.76
N ALA A 859 -4.86 -21.39 46.82
CA ALA A 859 -5.40 -20.70 47.98
C ALA A 859 -6.31 -21.62 48.79
N GLN A 860 -6.59 -21.20 50.01
CA GLN A 860 -7.49 -21.91 50.91
C GLN A 860 -8.94 -21.77 50.42
N VAL A 861 -9.66 -22.90 50.34
CA VAL A 861 -11.04 -22.97 49.86
C VAL A 861 -11.93 -23.52 50.98
N ASP A 862 -12.98 -22.78 51.31
CA ASP A 862 -14.05 -23.28 52.18
C ASP A 862 -15.02 -24.10 51.34
N VAL A 863 -15.24 -25.35 51.72
CA VAL A 863 -16.09 -26.31 51.02
C VAL A 863 -17.26 -26.72 51.91
N ILE A 864 -18.48 -26.66 51.37
CA ILE A 864 -19.69 -27.16 52.03
C ILE A 864 -20.23 -28.33 51.21
N VAL A 865 -20.27 -29.52 51.81
CA VAL A 865 -20.93 -30.70 51.21
C VAL A 865 -22.31 -30.83 51.83
N ASP A 866 -23.36 -30.73 51.02
CA ASP A 866 -24.75 -30.90 51.43
C ASP A 866 -25.30 -32.23 50.88
N LEU A 867 -25.70 -33.12 51.78
CA LEU A 867 -26.25 -34.44 51.48
C LEU A 867 -27.78 -34.48 51.56
N ARG A 868 -28.45 -33.35 51.79
CA ARG A 868 -29.91 -33.29 51.89
C ARG A 868 -30.55 -33.46 50.51
N HIS A 869 -31.46 -34.42 50.40
CA HIS A 869 -32.31 -34.54 49.21
C HIS A 869 -33.23 -33.32 49.10
N LYS A 870 -33.06 -32.51 48.06
CA LYS A 870 -34.11 -31.58 47.60
C LYS A 870 -34.80 -32.23 46.40
N THR A 871 -36.12 -32.32 46.42
CA THR A 871 -36.93 -32.66 45.26
C THR A 871 -36.75 -31.57 44.20
N THR A 872 -35.86 -31.79 43.24
CA THR A 872 -35.73 -30.96 42.04
C THR A 872 -36.53 -31.60 40.89
N SER A 873 -37.50 -30.84 40.36
CA SER A 873 -38.28 -30.96 39.10
C SER A 873 -38.57 -32.34 38.47
N PRO A 874 -39.79 -32.58 37.95
CA PRO A 874 -40.33 -33.91 37.58
C PRO A 874 -39.83 -34.51 36.25
N GLU A 875 -38.58 -34.29 35.82
CA GLU A 875 -38.06 -34.78 34.53
C GLU A 875 -36.75 -35.60 34.61
N SER A 876 -36.46 -36.26 35.74
CA SER A 876 -35.32 -37.20 35.81
C SER A 876 -35.78 -38.64 36.08
N LEU A 877 -35.31 -39.55 35.22
CA LEU A 877 -35.50 -40.99 35.14
C LEU A 877 -35.97 -41.69 36.44
N GLU A 878 -37.04 -42.48 36.31
CA GLU A 878 -37.60 -43.38 37.33
C GLU A 878 -36.55 -44.40 37.81
N VAL A 879 -35.79 -44.03 38.83
CA VAL A 879 -34.88 -44.90 39.57
C VAL A 879 -35.37 -44.91 41.04
N HIS A 880 -35.48 -46.08 41.67
CA HIS A 880 -36.12 -46.25 42.99
C HIS A 880 -35.66 -45.18 44.01
N GLY A 881 -36.60 -44.32 44.42
CA GLY A 881 -36.31 -42.99 44.96
C GLY A 881 -36.10 -42.85 46.47
N SER A 882 -35.59 -43.83 47.21
CA SER A 882 -35.30 -43.60 48.64
C SER A 882 -34.17 -44.48 49.20
N PHE A 883 -32.93 -44.08 48.92
CA PHE A 883 -31.82 -44.37 49.84
C PHE A 883 -31.60 -43.14 50.74
N SER A 884 -30.90 -43.29 51.86
CA SER A 884 -30.59 -42.18 52.76
C SER A 884 -29.12 -42.16 53.14
N TRP A 885 -28.51 -40.98 53.16
CA TRP A 885 -27.19 -40.79 53.73
C TRP A 885 -27.26 -40.88 55.25
N LEU A 886 -26.50 -41.80 55.87
CA LEU A 886 -26.41 -41.94 57.31
C LEU A 886 -25.35 -41.00 57.89
N GLY A 887 -25.69 -40.34 59.00
CA GLY A 887 -24.78 -39.48 59.75
C GLY A 887 -25.02 -37.99 59.51
N GLN A 888 -23.94 -37.22 59.50
CA GLN A 888 -23.99 -35.76 59.34
C GLN A 888 -24.47 -35.39 57.93
N THR A 889 -25.48 -34.53 57.83
CA THR A 889 -26.16 -34.16 56.57
C THR A 889 -25.50 -32.99 55.85
N GLN A 890 -24.67 -32.21 56.55
CA GLN A 890 -23.88 -31.12 55.97
C GLN A 890 -22.48 -31.11 56.60
N TYR A 891 -21.45 -31.12 55.76
CA TYR A 891 -20.05 -30.99 56.17
C TYR A 891 -19.52 -29.62 55.76
N LYS A 892 -18.85 -28.92 56.68
CA LYS A 892 -18.10 -27.69 56.39
C LYS A 892 -16.62 -28.01 56.55
N LEU A 893 -15.88 -27.91 55.46
CA LEU A 893 -14.48 -28.28 55.36
C LEU A 893 -13.69 -27.05 54.90
N GLN A 894 -12.43 -26.99 55.30
CA GLN A 894 -11.52 -25.95 54.84
C GLN A 894 -10.28 -26.62 54.29
N LEU A 895 -10.11 -26.54 52.97
CA LEU A 895 -9.04 -27.23 52.25
C LEU A 895 -7.91 -26.25 51.96
N GLN A 896 -6.68 -26.62 52.32
CA GLN A 896 -5.46 -25.92 51.92
C GLN A 896 -5.25 -26.01 50.41
N GLY A 897 -4.41 -25.14 49.87
CA GLY A 897 -4.06 -25.16 48.45
C GLY A 897 -3.57 -26.54 48.01
N GLN A 898 -4.13 -27.08 46.93
CA GLN A 898 -3.83 -28.42 46.40
C GLN A 898 -4.13 -29.62 47.32
N GLU A 899 -4.87 -29.41 48.42
CA GLU A 899 -5.22 -30.51 49.33
C GLU A 899 -6.27 -31.46 48.74
N VAL A 900 -6.08 -32.75 48.94
CA VAL A 900 -7.06 -33.80 48.63
C VAL A 900 -7.62 -34.36 49.93
N TYR A 901 -8.92 -34.19 50.14
CA TYR A 901 -9.63 -34.63 51.34
C TYR A 901 -10.63 -35.74 51.00
N ARG A 902 -10.55 -36.86 51.73
CA ARG A 902 -11.44 -38.01 51.56
C ARG A 902 -12.50 -37.99 52.66
N LEU A 903 -13.76 -37.78 52.26
CA LEU A 903 -14.91 -37.79 53.15
C LEU A 903 -15.60 -39.16 53.11
N PHE A 904 -15.61 -39.87 54.22
CA PHE A 904 -16.26 -41.17 54.33
C PHE A 904 -17.75 -41.02 54.66
N LEU A 905 -18.58 -41.45 53.73
CA LEU A 905 -20.04 -41.42 53.78
C LEU A 905 -20.59 -42.85 53.90
N LYS A 906 -21.83 -42.96 54.35
CA LYS A 906 -22.55 -44.23 54.42
C LYS A 906 -23.91 -44.08 53.75
N ALA A 907 -24.14 -44.80 52.66
CA ALA A 907 -25.43 -44.86 52.00
C ALA A 907 -26.24 -46.02 52.56
N CYS A 908 -27.50 -45.76 52.90
CA CYS A 908 -28.40 -46.74 53.49
C CYS A 908 -29.57 -47.04 52.58
N PHE A 909 -29.81 -48.33 52.36
CA PHE A 909 -30.84 -48.86 51.47
C PHE A 909 -31.79 -49.77 52.23
N PHE A 910 -33.07 -49.68 51.89
CA PHE A 910 -34.16 -50.42 52.54
C PHE A 910 -34.68 -51.58 51.69
N GLN A 911 -34.31 -51.65 50.42
CA GLN A 911 -34.70 -52.71 49.49
C GLN A 911 -33.63 -52.89 48.41
N ALA A 912 -33.70 -54.01 47.69
CA ALA A 912 -32.89 -54.24 46.50
C ALA A 912 -33.35 -53.34 45.35
N GLY A 913 -32.42 -52.94 44.48
CA GLY A 913 -32.70 -52.04 43.35
C GLY A 913 -31.46 -51.31 42.83
N VAL A 914 -31.66 -50.52 41.77
CA VAL A 914 -30.64 -49.60 41.23
C VAL A 914 -30.86 -48.23 41.85
N TYR A 915 -29.79 -47.59 42.33
CA TYR A 915 -29.83 -46.29 43.00
C TYR A 915 -28.78 -45.33 42.43
N ASN A 916 -29.09 -44.03 42.35
CA ASN A 916 -28.13 -43.00 41.95
C ASN A 916 -27.53 -42.29 43.18
N LEU A 917 -26.27 -42.59 43.48
CA LEU A 917 -25.48 -41.98 44.55
C LEU A 917 -24.94 -40.58 44.21
N GLY A 918 -25.12 -40.10 42.98
CA GLY A 918 -24.68 -38.77 42.51
C GLY A 918 -25.48 -37.58 43.06
N THR A 919 -25.99 -37.69 44.29
CA THR A 919 -26.84 -36.68 44.96
C THR A 919 -26.10 -35.63 45.81
N PRO A 920 -24.84 -35.81 46.27
CA PRO A 920 -24.14 -34.79 47.05
C PRO A 920 -23.96 -33.48 46.27
N ARG A 921 -24.27 -32.35 46.92
CA ARG A 921 -24.03 -31.00 46.37
C ARG A 921 -22.82 -30.40 47.05
N VAL A 922 -21.81 -30.03 46.25
CA VAL A 922 -20.58 -29.45 46.78
C VAL A 922 -20.54 -27.97 46.42
N PHE A 923 -20.43 -27.14 47.44
CA PHE A 923 -20.26 -25.68 47.32
C PHE A 923 -18.84 -25.31 47.71
N ALA A 924 -18.21 -24.43 46.93
CA ALA A 924 -16.84 -24.01 47.16
C ALA A 924 -16.73 -22.48 47.07
N LYS A 925 -15.95 -21.87 47.98
CA LYS A 925 -15.58 -20.45 47.93
C LYS A 925 -14.14 -20.24 48.39
N LEU A 926 -13.48 -19.21 47.86
CA LEU A 926 -12.17 -18.79 48.37
C LEU A 926 -12.33 -18.18 49.77
N ALA A 927 -11.48 -18.59 50.71
CA ALA A 927 -11.59 -18.16 52.12
C ALA A 927 -11.37 -16.64 52.32
N GLN A 928 -10.72 -15.96 51.37
CA GLN A 928 -10.35 -14.54 51.46
C GLN A 928 -11.39 -13.55 50.88
N THR A 929 -12.46 -14.03 50.22
CA THR A 929 -13.43 -13.16 49.54
C THR A 929 -14.71 -13.02 50.36
N SER A 930 -15.07 -11.79 50.74
CA SER A 930 -16.27 -11.48 51.55
C SER A 930 -17.60 -11.49 50.76
N ALA A 931 -17.54 -11.61 49.43
CA ALA A 931 -18.71 -11.74 48.56
C ALA A 931 -19.08 -13.23 48.38
N MET A 932 -20.27 -13.62 48.83
CA MET A 932 -20.82 -14.96 48.58
C MET A 932 -21.13 -15.14 47.10
N CYS A 933 -20.32 -15.92 46.38
CA CYS A 933 -20.72 -16.58 45.14
C CYS A 933 -20.64 -18.07 45.40
N GLU A 934 -21.78 -18.68 45.71
CA GLU A 934 -21.90 -20.11 45.94
C GLU A 934 -22.13 -20.83 44.61
N THR A 935 -21.20 -21.68 44.17
CA THR A 935 -21.42 -22.61 43.06
C THR A 935 -21.81 -23.98 43.58
N SER A 936 -22.96 -24.50 43.18
CA SER A 936 -23.32 -25.91 43.39
C SER A 936 -22.72 -26.75 42.25
N GLN A 937 -21.68 -27.54 42.51
CA GLN A 937 -21.36 -28.68 41.66
C GLN A 937 -22.32 -29.82 42.00
N GLN A 938 -23.21 -30.18 41.06
CA GLN A 938 -23.79 -31.51 41.00
C GLN A 938 -22.91 -32.37 40.08
N SER A 939 -22.64 -33.62 40.47
CA SER A 939 -21.97 -34.57 39.58
C SER A 939 -22.79 -34.71 38.30
N ALA A 940 -22.27 -34.23 37.17
CA ALA A 940 -22.96 -34.30 35.88
C ALA A 940 -23.08 -35.75 35.34
N MET A 941 -22.38 -36.71 35.95
CA MET A 941 -22.43 -38.13 35.61
C MET A 941 -23.25 -38.90 36.66
N PRO A 942 -24.21 -39.76 36.25
CA PRO A 942 -24.99 -40.57 37.18
C PRO A 942 -24.08 -41.61 37.85
N ALA A 943 -24.10 -41.64 39.19
CA ALA A 943 -23.31 -42.57 39.99
C ALA A 943 -24.19 -43.75 40.42
N LEU A 944 -24.37 -44.74 39.54
CA LEU A 944 -25.32 -45.84 39.74
C LEU A 944 -24.72 -47.00 40.54
N ILE A 945 -25.41 -47.47 41.57
CA ILE A 945 -25.11 -48.68 42.35
C ILE A 945 -26.28 -49.68 42.25
N ILE A 946 -25.95 -50.98 42.19
CA ILE A 946 -26.92 -52.07 42.20
C ILE A 946 -26.89 -52.76 43.57
N ILE A 947 -28.02 -52.78 44.28
CA ILE A 947 -28.16 -53.51 45.55
C ILE A 947 -28.95 -54.79 45.30
N ASN A 948 -28.33 -55.95 45.52
CA ASN A 948 -28.95 -57.26 45.34
C ASN A 948 -29.49 -57.79 46.67
N SER A 949 -30.64 -58.48 46.63
CA SER A 949 -31.13 -59.26 47.78
C SER A 949 -30.64 -60.70 47.64
N ILE A 950 -29.92 -61.19 48.64
CA ILE A 950 -29.44 -62.58 48.72
C ILE A 950 -30.08 -63.36 49.88
#